data_AF-A0A954HHD3-F1
#
_entry.id   AF-A0A954HHD3-F1
#
_cell.length_a   1.000
_cell.length_b   1.000
_cell.length_c   1.000
_cell.angle_alpha   90.00
_cell.angle_beta   90.00
_cell.angle_gamma   90.00
#
_symmetry.space_group_name_H-M   'P 1'
#
loop_
_entity.id
_entity.type
_entity.pdbx_description
1 polymer ?
#
loop_
_entity_poly.entity_id
_entity_poly.type
_entity_poly.pdbx_seq_one_letter_code
_entity_poly.pdbx_strand_id
1 'polypeptide(L)'
;MRVRHDCPLCSIAVRFLVALVLLGLCHTSPAEGPLKLTLRSQHETSLGSGRFHITESTEWWLPQETAIIVCDVWDYHHCLNAVRRLEEFAPRLDAVLKNAREQGVTIIHSPSDCMPAYEKHPARVRTLAVPQVAQLPHDVAAWCSHIPAEERAVYPIDQSDGGEDDDPAEHAAWAKKLTELGRNPNMPWQRQSDLITIDAERDFISDKGDEVWNVLEARGIKNVILTGVHVNMCVLGRPFGLRQMARNGKRVALMRDMTDAMYNPERWPCVSHFSGNDLIISHIERFVCPTLTSDQFLGGEPFRFSKDTRPHVVVVIAEDPYDTKVSLPKFVDEQLRKDFRVTVLHASETNRNSIPGLSAVKVADLLLLSARRRVLPHDDMQLLRDYVASGKPVVALRSASHAFALREGSPPEGFSDWPEFDADVIGGNYHGSYPDELRSTVKLAPTLKTHSILRGVEFQPFVQGGHMYKTGPLKPGTTMLLEGHMEGHPAEPVAWIYNRADGGNTVYFALGHPEDFRQSGFVTLLRNAVYWGAGLSLRNVHSQAAQDDGSQRHWQNVSVPTDSHAAANASEAGWYRCVVYVPKSWDVNDNSFLEVRLENHKGAAVDGWLNGQVLTKNTNTLLIPNNAVSSGDYNLLVLRVAGDDIGLRTAPAFIGPHASLALKGVWQQRFGPTDAAWENMPLPAKFGGGADVVFAPEEPLWTARPVTRPGEFTPGIEGPACDAEGNILAVNFLEQGTIGRVSPNGSGEVLLRLPGDSVGNGIRFDAHGNFFIADYVNHNIWRVDANTRE
;
A
#
# COMPACT_ATOMS: atom_id res chain seq x y z
N MET A 1 -89.07 20.43 -2.74
CA MET A 1 -89.93 19.35 -3.28
C MET A 1 -89.03 18.13 -3.48
N ARG A 2 -89.19 16.94 -2.90
CA ARG A 2 -90.10 16.28 -1.95
C ARG A 2 -89.15 15.46 -1.01
N VAL A 3 -89.15 15.59 0.32
CA VAL A 3 -90.06 14.93 1.31
C VAL A 3 -89.92 13.39 1.19
N ARG A 4 -89.42 12.58 2.14
CA ARG A 4 -89.84 12.26 3.54
C ARG A 4 -88.82 11.24 4.10
N HIS A 5 -88.28 11.39 5.31
CA HIS A 5 -88.79 10.89 6.62
C HIS A 5 -88.49 9.41 6.95
N ASP A 6 -87.96 9.27 8.17
CA ASP A 6 -88.20 8.23 9.19
C ASP A 6 -87.25 7.02 9.32
N CYS A 7 -86.57 7.04 10.47
CA CYS A 7 -86.06 5.94 11.30
C CYS A 7 -87.22 5.01 11.75
N PRO A 8 -87.05 3.82 12.40
CA PRO A 8 -85.82 3.19 12.90
C PRO A 8 -85.78 1.62 12.87
N LEU A 9 -84.71 1.06 13.47
CA LEU A 9 -84.58 -0.22 14.20
C LEU A 9 -84.27 -1.57 13.49
N CYS A 10 -83.17 -2.15 14.01
CA CYS A 10 -82.81 -3.56 14.22
C CYS A 10 -82.17 -4.40 13.09
N SER A 11 -80.87 -4.67 13.33
CA SER A 11 -80.29 -6.03 13.44
C SER A 11 -79.39 -6.51 12.29
N ILE A 12 -78.09 -6.46 12.62
CA ILE A 12 -77.04 -7.46 12.34
C ILE A 12 -76.37 -7.46 10.96
N ALA A 13 -75.04 -7.44 11.06
CA ALA A 13 -74.02 -7.92 10.13
C ALA A 13 -73.44 -6.96 9.08
N VAL A 14 -72.23 -6.51 9.42
CA VAL A 14 -71.00 -6.61 8.62
C VAL A 14 -70.61 -5.41 7.75
N ARG A 15 -69.34 -4.99 7.98
CA ARG A 15 -68.47 -4.04 7.25
C ARG A 15 -68.60 -2.56 7.61
N PHE A 16 -67.97 -2.19 8.73
CA PHE A 16 -67.48 -0.83 8.95
C PHE A 16 -66.18 -0.62 8.15
N LEU A 17 -66.29 0.20 7.11
CA LEU A 17 -65.22 1.03 6.60
C LEU A 17 -65.15 2.26 7.53
N VAL A 18 -64.05 2.46 8.25
CA VAL A 18 -63.76 3.74 8.91
C VAL A 18 -62.46 4.25 8.36
N ALA A 19 -62.55 5.40 7.70
CA ALA A 19 -61.44 6.24 7.31
C ALA A 19 -60.60 6.58 8.55
N LEU A 20 -59.39 6.03 8.62
CA LEU A 20 -58.34 6.60 9.45
C LEU A 20 -57.54 7.57 8.57
N VAL A 21 -57.54 8.82 8.98
CA VAL A 21 -56.57 9.84 8.56
C VAL A 21 -55.18 9.29 8.91
N LEU A 22 -54.52 8.67 7.93
CA LEU A 22 -53.08 8.41 7.98
C LEU A 22 -52.40 9.75 7.76
N LEU A 23 -51.99 10.38 8.86
CA LEU A 23 -50.76 11.17 8.91
C LEU A 23 -49.64 10.25 8.41
N GLY A 24 -49.46 10.23 7.09
CA GLY A 24 -48.25 9.74 6.46
C GLY A 24 -47.14 10.68 6.92
N LEU A 25 -46.49 10.32 8.01
CA LEU A 25 -45.10 10.68 8.22
C LEU A 25 -44.38 10.11 7.00
N CYS A 26 -44.22 10.93 5.96
CA CYS A 26 -43.12 10.80 5.03
C CYS A 26 -41.87 10.82 5.90
N HIS A 27 -41.45 9.64 6.35
CA HIS A 27 -40.06 9.38 6.61
C HIS A 27 -39.43 9.60 5.25
N THR A 28 -38.87 10.78 5.05
CA THR A 28 -37.84 10.98 4.05
C THR A 28 -36.76 9.97 4.40
N SER A 29 -36.76 8.82 3.73
CA SER A 29 -35.60 7.95 3.72
C SER A 29 -34.40 8.84 3.36
N PRO A 30 -33.33 8.86 4.17
CA PRO A 30 -32.13 9.58 3.78
C PRO A 30 -31.64 9.01 2.45
N ALA A 31 -31.27 9.91 1.54
CA ALA A 31 -31.14 9.68 0.10
C ALA A 31 -30.50 8.33 -0.30
N GLU A 32 -31.30 7.50 -1.00
CA GLU A 32 -30.96 6.17 -1.56
C GLU A 32 -30.01 6.25 -2.77
N GLY A 33 -28.88 6.94 -2.63
CA GLY A 33 -27.85 7.02 -3.65
C GLY A 33 -26.70 6.04 -3.40
N PRO A 34 -25.96 5.60 -4.44
CA PRO A 34 -24.67 4.94 -4.25
C PRO A 34 -23.71 5.82 -3.43
N LEU A 35 -22.85 5.19 -2.63
CA LEU A 35 -21.73 5.83 -1.95
C LEU A 35 -20.78 6.43 -3.00
N LYS A 36 -20.56 7.75 -2.94
CA LYS A 36 -19.49 8.41 -3.70
C LYS A 36 -18.17 8.18 -3.02
N LEU A 37 -17.33 7.34 -3.60
CA LEU A 37 -16.01 7.06 -3.03
C LEU A 37 -14.91 7.55 -3.98
N THR A 38 -13.97 8.30 -3.45
CA THR A 38 -12.70 8.58 -4.14
C THR A 38 -11.68 7.57 -3.64
N LEU A 39 -11.33 6.63 -4.50
CA LEU A 39 -10.34 5.60 -4.21
C LEU A 39 -8.97 6.03 -4.72
N ARG A 40 -7.93 5.79 -3.92
CA ARG A 40 -6.54 6.10 -4.24
C ARG A 40 -5.75 4.82 -4.49
N SER A 41 -5.01 4.77 -5.59
CA SER A 41 -4.12 3.66 -5.97
C SER A 41 -2.75 4.17 -6.41
N GLN A 42 -1.76 3.29 -6.39
CA GLN A 42 -0.43 3.56 -6.92
C GLN A 42 -0.08 2.58 -8.04
N HIS A 43 0.35 3.11 -9.18
CA HIS A 43 0.71 2.29 -10.35
C HIS A 43 2.13 2.62 -10.79
N GLU A 44 2.90 1.62 -11.24
CA GLU A 44 4.24 1.87 -11.77
C GLU A 44 4.18 2.89 -12.92
N THR A 45 5.12 3.85 -12.97
CA THR A 45 5.16 4.85 -14.05
C THR A 45 5.43 4.21 -15.40
N SER A 46 6.20 3.12 -15.39
CA SER A 46 6.37 2.15 -16.46
C SER A 46 6.79 0.80 -15.87
N LEU A 47 6.51 -0.29 -16.58
CA LEU A 47 6.78 -1.65 -16.12
C LEU A 47 8.26 -1.82 -15.72
N GLY A 48 8.50 -2.20 -14.46
CA GLY A 48 9.85 -2.45 -13.93
C GLY A 48 10.62 -1.19 -13.53
N SER A 49 10.00 -0.01 -13.57
CA SER A 49 10.66 1.25 -13.23
C SER A 49 10.96 1.42 -11.73
N GLY A 50 10.22 0.73 -10.85
CA GLY A 50 10.26 0.94 -9.40
C GLY A 50 9.74 2.30 -8.93
N ARG A 51 9.21 3.13 -9.85
CA ARG A 51 8.61 4.44 -9.57
C ARG A 51 7.10 4.35 -9.73
N PHE A 52 6.35 5.12 -8.96
CA PHE A 52 4.89 5.01 -8.94
C PHE A 52 4.19 6.35 -9.12
N HIS A 53 3.08 6.34 -9.86
CA HIS A 53 2.09 7.42 -9.91
C HIS A 53 1.01 7.18 -8.86
N ILE A 54 0.63 8.24 -8.14
CA ILE A 54 -0.59 8.25 -7.35
C ILE A 54 -1.75 8.62 -8.28
N THR A 55 -2.80 7.82 -8.25
CA THR A 55 -4.01 8.01 -9.04
C THR A 55 -5.23 7.93 -8.15
N GLU A 56 -6.26 8.67 -8.53
CA GLU A 56 -7.56 8.66 -7.86
C GLU A 56 -8.64 8.30 -8.86
N SER A 57 -9.57 7.43 -8.47
CA SER A 57 -10.78 7.13 -9.22
C SER A 57 -12.01 7.45 -8.38
N THR A 58 -13.07 7.94 -9.04
CA THR A 58 -14.38 8.06 -8.40
C THR A 58 -15.18 6.80 -8.68
N GLU A 59 -15.62 6.14 -7.62
CA GLU A 59 -16.41 4.92 -7.64
C GLU A 59 -17.78 5.18 -7.00
N TRP A 60 -18.76 4.39 -7.43
CA TRP A 60 -20.15 4.47 -6.98
C TRP A 60 -20.60 3.11 -6.45
N TRP A 61 -20.53 2.92 -5.14
CA TRP A 61 -20.81 1.63 -4.50
C TRP A 61 -22.20 1.62 -3.88
N LEU A 62 -23.03 0.63 -4.23
CA LEU A 62 -24.34 0.47 -3.58
C LEU A 62 -24.14 0.07 -2.12
N PRO A 63 -24.74 0.79 -1.15
CA PRO A 63 -24.57 0.46 0.27
C PRO A 63 -24.95 -0.98 0.60
N GLN A 64 -26.03 -1.51 0.02
CA GLN A 64 -26.55 -2.85 0.30
C GLN A 64 -25.63 -3.96 -0.23
N GLU A 65 -24.79 -3.66 -1.24
CA GLU A 65 -23.77 -4.57 -1.79
C GLU A 65 -22.38 -4.31 -1.19
N THR A 66 -22.30 -3.49 -0.13
CA THR A 66 -21.05 -3.07 0.50
C THR A 66 -21.00 -3.51 1.95
N ALA A 67 -19.84 -4.02 2.39
CA ALA A 67 -19.57 -4.31 3.79
C ALA A 67 -18.36 -3.53 4.31
N ILE A 68 -18.38 -3.14 5.59
CA ILE A 68 -17.19 -2.73 6.33
C ILE A 68 -16.84 -3.86 7.30
N ILE A 69 -15.62 -4.39 7.19
CA ILE A 69 -15.06 -5.37 8.12
C ILE A 69 -14.13 -4.65 9.10
N VAL A 70 -14.46 -4.74 10.39
CA VAL A 70 -13.72 -4.15 11.50
C VAL A 70 -12.75 -5.19 12.05
N CYS A 71 -11.50 -5.12 11.62
CA CYS A 71 -10.47 -6.09 11.96
C CYS A 71 -9.82 -5.74 13.31
N ASP A 72 -9.92 -6.66 14.28
CA ASP A 72 -9.02 -6.71 15.44
C ASP A 72 -8.93 -5.39 16.25
N VAL A 73 -10.02 -4.60 16.31
CA VAL A 73 -10.11 -3.38 17.15
C VAL A 73 -10.34 -3.78 18.63
N TRP A 74 -9.32 -4.40 19.23
CA TRP A 74 -9.40 -5.01 20.55
C TRP A 74 -9.53 -4.02 21.72
N ASP A 75 -9.93 -4.54 22.88
CA ASP A 75 -10.01 -3.79 24.14
C ASP A 75 -8.63 -3.48 24.75
N TYR A 76 -7.64 -4.36 24.55
CA TYR A 76 -6.26 -4.15 25.00
C TYR A 76 -5.25 -4.77 24.05
N HIS A 77 -4.01 -4.31 24.13
CA HIS A 77 -2.87 -4.84 23.38
C HIS A 77 -1.61 -4.87 24.26
N HIS A 78 -0.62 -5.70 23.91
CA HIS A 78 0.62 -5.81 24.69
C HIS A 78 1.47 -4.53 24.62
N CYS A 79 1.40 -3.83 23.48
CA CYS A 79 1.96 -2.50 23.27
C CYS A 79 0.96 -1.42 23.74
N LEU A 80 1.37 -0.59 24.72
CA LEU A 80 0.57 0.50 25.25
C LEU A 80 0.35 1.62 24.22
N ASN A 81 1.36 1.93 23.41
CA ASN A 81 1.25 2.93 22.35
C ASN A 81 0.26 2.50 21.26
N ALA A 82 0.16 1.20 20.94
CA ALA A 82 -0.88 0.65 20.08
C ALA A 82 -2.29 0.85 20.68
N VAL A 83 -2.46 0.62 21.99
CA VAL A 83 -3.73 0.90 22.69
C VAL A 83 -4.09 2.39 22.58
N ARG A 84 -3.13 3.28 22.87
CA ARG A 84 -3.34 4.74 22.80
C ARG A 84 -3.75 5.19 21.40
N ARG A 85 -3.13 4.66 20.34
CA ARG A 85 -3.48 4.98 18.95
C ARG A 85 -4.88 4.46 18.59
N LEU A 86 -5.20 3.21 18.96
CA LEU A 86 -6.54 2.66 18.74
C LEU A 86 -7.61 3.50 19.44
N GLU A 87 -7.42 3.82 20.73
CA GLU A 87 -8.35 4.66 21.51
C GLU A 87 -8.54 6.05 20.90
N GLU A 88 -7.52 6.58 20.20
CA GLU A 88 -7.59 7.89 19.56
C GLU A 88 -8.49 7.91 18.32
N PHE A 89 -8.36 6.91 17.42
CA PHE A 89 -9.18 6.86 16.20
C PHE A 89 -10.53 6.14 16.38
N ALA A 90 -10.67 5.28 17.40
CA ALA A 90 -11.86 4.46 17.62
C ALA A 90 -13.18 5.27 17.68
N PRO A 91 -13.27 6.43 18.36
CA PRO A 91 -14.50 7.22 18.36
C PRO A 91 -14.92 7.69 16.96
N ARG A 92 -13.95 7.99 16.10
CA ARG A 92 -14.24 8.38 14.71
C ARG A 92 -14.64 7.17 13.87
N LEU A 93 -13.97 6.03 14.06
CA LEU A 93 -14.37 4.78 13.42
C LEU A 93 -15.81 4.40 13.80
N ASP A 94 -16.18 4.48 15.08
CA ASP A 94 -17.55 4.21 15.53
C ASP A 94 -18.58 5.14 14.85
N ALA A 95 -18.25 6.43 14.68
CA ALA A 95 -19.09 7.37 13.93
C ALA A 95 -19.24 6.98 12.45
N VAL A 96 -18.14 6.57 11.80
CA VAL A 96 -18.18 6.02 10.42
C VAL A 96 -19.12 4.82 10.36
N LEU A 97 -18.99 3.85 11.27
CA LEU A 97 -19.79 2.64 11.27
C LEU A 97 -21.28 2.96 11.49
N LYS A 98 -21.61 3.90 12.38
CA LYS A 98 -23.00 4.36 12.58
C LYS A 98 -23.58 4.97 11.31
N ASN A 99 -22.84 5.89 10.69
CA ASN A 99 -23.27 6.52 9.45
C ASN A 99 -23.39 5.50 8.29
N ALA A 100 -22.44 4.57 8.16
CA ALA A 100 -22.48 3.53 7.15
C ALA A 100 -23.69 2.59 7.33
N ARG A 101 -24.01 2.19 8.57
CA ARG A 101 -25.23 1.42 8.89
C ARG A 101 -26.51 2.15 8.48
N GLU A 102 -26.58 3.45 8.74
CA GLU A 102 -27.74 4.28 8.35
C GLU A 102 -27.94 4.34 6.84
N GLN A 103 -26.84 4.24 6.07
CA GLN A 103 -26.88 4.16 4.61
C GLN A 103 -27.18 2.75 4.08
N GLY A 104 -27.18 1.72 4.93
CA GLY A 104 -27.47 0.33 4.55
C GLY A 104 -26.24 -0.55 4.30
N VAL A 105 -25.05 -0.09 4.67
CA VAL A 105 -23.80 -0.88 4.62
C VAL A 105 -23.84 -1.99 5.68
N THR A 106 -23.40 -3.20 5.31
CA THR A 106 -23.28 -4.32 6.26
C THR A 106 -22.02 -4.16 7.12
N ILE A 107 -22.14 -4.23 8.44
CA ILE A 107 -20.98 -4.17 9.35
C ILE A 107 -20.67 -5.57 9.89
N ILE A 108 -19.42 -5.98 9.76
CA ILE A 108 -18.91 -7.25 10.27
C ILE A 108 -17.76 -6.95 11.24
N HIS A 109 -17.96 -7.30 12.51
CA HIS A 109 -16.92 -7.20 13.52
C HIS A 109 -16.09 -8.47 13.53
N SER A 110 -14.76 -8.33 13.48
CA SER A 110 -13.84 -9.47 13.47
C SER A 110 -12.73 -9.30 14.51
N PRO A 111 -13.07 -9.33 15.82
CA PRO A 111 -12.07 -9.33 16.89
C PRO A 111 -11.50 -10.73 17.07
N SER A 112 -10.37 -11.00 16.43
CA SER A 112 -9.71 -12.31 16.49
C SER A 112 -9.34 -12.71 17.89
N ASP A 113 -9.42 -14.02 18.14
CA ASP A 113 -9.07 -14.66 19.42
C ASP A 113 -9.99 -14.23 20.58
N CYS A 114 -11.11 -13.55 20.28
CA CYS A 114 -12.05 -13.01 21.26
C CYS A 114 -13.46 -13.63 21.20
N MET A 115 -13.69 -14.62 20.33
CA MET A 115 -15.02 -15.22 20.13
C MET A 115 -15.72 -15.74 21.41
N PRO A 116 -15.02 -16.27 22.44
CA PRO A 116 -15.67 -16.66 23.69
C PRO A 116 -16.49 -15.54 24.34
N ALA A 117 -16.12 -14.28 24.19
CA ALA A 117 -16.88 -13.15 24.73
C ALA A 117 -18.24 -12.93 24.03
N TYR A 118 -18.41 -13.50 22.82
CA TYR A 118 -19.55 -13.22 21.95
C TYR A 118 -20.45 -14.44 21.70
N GLU A 119 -20.20 -15.59 22.32
CA GLU A 119 -20.97 -16.84 22.07
C GLU A 119 -22.49 -16.66 22.08
N LYS A 120 -22.99 -15.79 22.98
CA LYS A 120 -24.42 -15.50 23.16
C LYS A 120 -24.85 -14.15 22.59
N HIS A 121 -23.93 -13.39 22.00
CA HIS A 121 -24.22 -12.08 21.45
C HIS A 121 -25.15 -12.21 20.23
N PRO A 122 -26.21 -11.40 20.09
CA PRO A 122 -27.15 -11.51 18.97
C PRO A 122 -26.47 -11.46 17.59
N ALA A 123 -25.48 -10.57 17.41
CA ALA A 123 -24.68 -10.53 16.17
C ALA A 123 -23.94 -11.85 15.87
N ARG A 124 -23.49 -12.59 16.90
CA ARG A 124 -22.78 -13.86 16.72
C ARG A 124 -23.75 -14.96 16.33
N VAL A 125 -24.89 -15.03 17.02
CA VAL A 125 -25.99 -15.94 16.70
C VAL A 125 -26.46 -15.70 15.28
N ARG A 126 -26.55 -14.44 14.85
CA ARG A 126 -26.89 -14.05 13.47
C ARG A 126 -25.87 -14.58 12.46
N THR A 127 -24.56 -14.43 12.71
CA THR A 127 -23.51 -14.99 11.84
C THR A 127 -23.65 -16.51 11.72
N LEU A 128 -23.83 -17.21 12.83
CA LEU A 128 -23.97 -18.68 12.84
C LEU A 128 -25.25 -19.18 12.16
N ALA A 129 -26.28 -18.34 12.08
CA ALA A 129 -27.52 -18.66 11.37
C ALA A 129 -27.43 -18.44 9.86
N VAL A 130 -26.35 -17.82 9.36
CA VAL A 130 -26.14 -17.65 7.92
C VAL A 130 -25.84 -19.01 7.29
N PRO A 131 -26.58 -19.43 6.24
CA PRO A 131 -26.30 -20.68 5.56
C PRO A 131 -24.88 -20.71 4.99
N GLN A 132 -24.22 -21.85 5.10
CA GLN A 132 -22.94 -22.07 4.45
C GLN A 132 -23.12 -22.03 2.93
N VAL A 133 -22.22 -21.35 2.24
CA VAL A 133 -22.22 -21.32 0.77
C VAL A 133 -21.82 -22.67 0.21
N ALA A 134 -22.38 -23.03 -0.96
CA ALA A 134 -22.15 -24.34 -1.58
C ALA A 134 -20.66 -24.58 -1.91
N GLN A 135 -19.93 -23.52 -2.24
CA GLN A 135 -18.50 -23.56 -2.52
C GLN A 135 -17.83 -22.37 -1.84
N LEU A 136 -16.94 -22.66 -0.90
CA LEU A 136 -16.04 -21.67 -0.32
C LEU A 136 -14.81 -21.50 -1.20
N PRO A 137 -14.24 -20.29 -1.31
CA PRO A 137 -12.94 -20.14 -1.93
C PRO A 137 -11.88 -20.97 -1.21
N HIS A 138 -10.91 -21.47 -1.97
CA HIS A 138 -9.81 -22.25 -1.43
C HIS A 138 -9.08 -21.46 -0.33
N ASP A 139 -8.81 -22.11 0.79
CA ASP A 139 -8.10 -21.52 1.93
C ASP A 139 -8.68 -20.20 2.47
N VAL A 140 -9.97 -19.91 2.23
CA VAL A 140 -10.61 -18.69 2.74
C VAL A 140 -10.58 -18.60 4.28
N ALA A 141 -10.47 -19.75 4.97
CA ALA A 141 -10.33 -19.83 6.42
C ALA A 141 -8.88 -19.68 6.92
N ALA A 142 -7.89 -19.65 6.02
CA ALA A 142 -6.48 -19.62 6.37
C ALA A 142 -5.90 -18.20 6.38
N TRP A 143 -4.78 -18.02 7.08
CA TRP A 143 -3.99 -16.80 6.99
C TRP A 143 -3.35 -16.67 5.60
N CYS A 144 -3.45 -15.49 4.99
CA CYS A 144 -2.90 -15.19 3.67
C CYS A 144 -1.69 -14.25 3.78
N SER A 145 -0.49 -14.82 3.72
CA SER A 145 0.75 -14.04 3.87
C SER A 145 1.15 -13.26 2.63
N HIS A 146 0.75 -13.69 1.43
CA HIS A 146 1.05 -13.00 0.18
C HIS A 146 -0.01 -13.32 -0.89
N ILE A 147 -0.10 -12.45 -1.91
CA ILE A 147 -0.85 -12.70 -3.16
C ILE A 147 0.07 -12.50 -4.36
N PRO A 148 -0.27 -13.02 -5.57
CA PRO A 148 0.60 -12.92 -6.74
C PRO A 148 1.03 -11.50 -7.11
N ALA A 149 0.16 -10.51 -6.88
CA ALA A 149 0.46 -9.10 -7.14
C ALA A 149 1.58 -8.53 -6.23
N GLU A 150 1.92 -9.20 -5.12
CA GLU A 150 3.00 -8.83 -4.21
C GLU A 150 4.32 -9.57 -4.52
N GLU A 151 4.38 -10.50 -5.49
CA GLU A 151 5.60 -11.30 -5.78
C GLU A 151 6.84 -10.47 -6.10
N ARG A 152 6.65 -9.29 -6.69
CA ARG A 152 7.73 -8.34 -7.04
C ARG A 152 7.92 -7.24 -5.99
N ALA A 153 7.14 -7.26 -4.92
CA ALA A 153 7.19 -6.25 -3.87
C ALA A 153 8.33 -6.56 -2.88
N VAL A 154 8.90 -5.49 -2.33
CA VAL A 154 9.77 -5.56 -1.15
C VAL A 154 8.94 -5.08 0.01
N TYR A 155 8.88 -5.87 1.09
CA TYR A 155 8.09 -5.48 2.25
C TYR A 155 8.70 -4.24 2.93
N PRO A 156 7.93 -3.18 3.21
CA PRO A 156 8.51 -1.84 3.35
C PRO A 156 8.97 -1.48 4.77
N ILE A 157 8.79 -2.36 5.76
CA ILE A 157 9.24 -2.19 7.14
C ILE A 157 9.75 -3.51 7.72
N ASP A 158 10.66 -3.43 8.69
CA ASP A 158 11.05 -4.56 9.54
C ASP A 158 10.18 -4.57 10.80
N GLN A 159 9.31 -5.58 10.91
CA GLN A 159 8.42 -5.81 12.06
C GLN A 159 8.84 -7.02 12.90
N SER A 160 10.08 -7.49 12.72
CA SER A 160 10.52 -8.76 13.30
C SER A 160 10.74 -8.76 14.81
N ASP A 161 10.60 -7.62 15.48
CA ASP A 161 10.51 -7.52 16.94
C ASP A 161 9.06 -7.39 17.44
N GLY A 162 8.08 -7.62 16.55
CA GLY A 162 6.66 -7.48 16.86
C GLY A 162 6.15 -6.05 16.70
N GLY A 163 7.02 -5.08 16.41
CA GLY A 163 6.66 -3.68 16.18
C GLY A 163 6.37 -2.89 17.46
N GLU A 164 6.82 -3.39 18.62
CA GLU A 164 6.67 -2.74 19.93
C GLU A 164 7.40 -1.39 19.95
N ASP A 165 6.65 -0.31 20.16
CA ASP A 165 7.16 1.07 20.17
C ASP A 165 7.00 1.77 21.53
N ASP A 166 6.70 1.02 22.60
CA ASP A 166 6.73 1.52 23.97
C ASP A 166 8.15 1.85 24.45
N ASP A 167 8.26 2.85 25.33
CA ASP A 167 9.45 2.98 26.17
C ASP A 167 9.59 1.71 27.05
N PRO A 168 10.79 1.11 27.20
CA PRO A 168 10.96 -0.13 27.95
C PRO A 168 10.42 -0.10 29.39
N ALA A 169 10.50 1.06 30.07
CA ALA A 169 9.97 1.20 31.42
C ALA A 169 8.44 1.33 31.41
N GLU A 170 7.86 2.03 30.43
CA GLU A 170 6.40 2.06 30.22
C GLU A 170 5.87 0.66 29.89
N HIS A 171 6.54 -0.08 29.00
CA HIS A 171 6.17 -1.44 28.62
C HIS A 171 6.15 -2.38 29.83
N ALA A 172 7.19 -2.35 30.66
CA ALA A 172 7.26 -3.17 31.87
C ALA A 172 6.14 -2.82 32.87
N ALA A 173 5.84 -1.53 33.05
CA ALA A 173 4.73 -1.08 33.90
C ALA A 173 3.37 -1.51 33.34
N TRP A 174 3.21 -1.43 32.02
CA TRP A 174 1.99 -1.85 31.33
C TRP A 174 1.75 -3.35 31.43
N ALA A 175 2.77 -4.18 31.19
CA ALA A 175 2.69 -5.63 31.36
C ALA A 175 2.30 -6.03 32.79
N LYS A 176 2.82 -5.33 33.80
CA LYS A 176 2.41 -5.52 35.20
C LYS A 176 0.93 -5.17 35.40
N LYS A 177 0.48 -4.03 34.87
CA LYS A 177 -0.94 -3.62 34.94
C LYS A 177 -1.86 -4.64 34.27
N LEU A 178 -1.48 -5.18 33.10
CA LEU A 178 -2.24 -6.24 32.43
C LEU A 178 -2.36 -7.50 33.31
N THR A 179 -1.27 -7.89 33.97
CA THR A 179 -1.26 -9.02 34.90
C THR A 179 -2.18 -8.76 36.10
N GLU A 180 -2.15 -7.55 36.68
CA GLU A 180 -3.03 -7.13 37.78
C GLU A 180 -4.52 -7.12 37.37
N LEU A 181 -4.82 -6.91 36.08
CA LEU A 181 -6.16 -7.04 35.50
C LEU A 181 -6.55 -8.50 35.18
N GLY A 182 -5.71 -9.49 35.50
CA GLY A 182 -5.94 -10.89 35.21
C GLY A 182 -5.79 -11.25 33.73
N ARG A 183 -5.05 -10.45 32.96
CA ARG A 183 -4.81 -10.66 31.52
C ARG A 183 -3.42 -11.23 31.29
N ASN A 184 -3.26 -11.96 30.18
CA ASN A 184 -1.95 -12.39 29.69
C ASN A 184 -1.24 -11.17 29.07
N PRO A 185 -0.09 -10.72 29.59
CA PRO A 185 0.60 -9.54 29.06
C PRO A 185 0.99 -9.64 27.59
N ASN A 186 1.21 -10.85 27.07
CA ASN A 186 1.60 -11.06 25.68
C ASN A 186 0.40 -11.07 24.70
N MET A 187 -0.78 -11.43 25.19
CA MET A 187 -2.04 -11.46 24.42
C MET A 187 -3.19 -11.01 25.32
N PRO A 188 -3.28 -9.70 25.64
CA PRO A 188 -4.19 -9.23 26.67
C PRO A 188 -5.63 -9.05 26.19
N TRP A 189 -5.88 -9.03 24.88
CA TRP A 189 -7.22 -8.84 24.32
C TRP A 189 -8.16 -9.98 24.71
N GLN A 190 -9.42 -9.63 24.96
CA GLN A 190 -10.49 -10.61 25.25
C GLN A 190 -11.78 -10.31 24.48
N ARG A 191 -11.91 -9.10 23.94
CA ARG A 191 -13.07 -8.60 23.21
C ARG A 191 -12.66 -7.41 22.33
N GLN A 192 -13.57 -6.94 21.48
CA GLN A 192 -13.49 -5.64 20.82
C GLN A 192 -13.54 -4.50 21.86
N SER A 193 -12.89 -3.38 21.57
CA SER A 193 -12.97 -2.15 22.36
C SER A 193 -14.42 -1.70 22.56
N ASP A 194 -14.76 -1.32 23.79
CA ASP A 194 -16.07 -0.76 24.15
C ASP A 194 -16.31 0.63 23.50
N LEU A 195 -15.28 1.22 22.86
CA LEU A 195 -15.41 2.45 22.05
C LEU A 195 -16.08 2.20 20.70
N ILE A 196 -16.16 0.95 20.25
CA ILE A 196 -16.81 0.57 19.00
C ILE A 196 -18.12 -0.15 19.31
N THR A 197 -19.23 0.48 18.93
CA THR A 197 -20.58 -0.08 19.09
C THR A 197 -20.75 -1.29 18.16
N ILE A 198 -21.22 -2.42 18.72
CA ILE A 198 -21.75 -3.56 17.95
C ILE A 198 -23.27 -3.49 18.03
N ASP A 199 -23.94 -3.23 16.91
CA ASP A 199 -25.40 -3.20 16.86
C ASP A 199 -25.96 -4.63 16.92
N ALA A 200 -26.57 -4.98 18.04
CA ALA A 200 -27.13 -6.32 18.27
C ALA A 200 -28.19 -6.71 17.23
N GLU A 201 -28.92 -5.77 16.65
CA GLU A 201 -30.02 -6.03 15.72
C GLU A 201 -29.55 -6.13 14.27
N ARG A 202 -28.44 -5.50 13.91
CA ARG A 202 -28.01 -5.32 12.50
C ARG A 202 -26.68 -5.97 12.16
N ASP A 203 -25.73 -5.96 13.08
CA ASP A 203 -24.34 -6.31 12.79
C ASP A 203 -24.10 -7.83 12.84
N PHE A 204 -22.95 -8.23 12.30
CA PHE A 204 -22.41 -9.58 12.37
C PHE A 204 -21.10 -9.60 13.15
N ILE A 205 -20.75 -10.75 13.74
CA ILE A 205 -19.45 -10.94 14.39
C ILE A 205 -18.87 -12.34 14.13
N SER A 206 -17.64 -12.38 13.65
CA SER A 206 -16.81 -13.59 13.52
C SER A 206 -15.36 -13.21 13.20
N ASP A 207 -14.42 -13.98 13.72
CA ASP A 207 -13.00 -13.96 13.32
C ASP A 207 -12.61 -15.11 12.38
N LYS A 208 -13.57 -15.89 11.89
CA LYS A 208 -13.32 -16.97 10.94
C LYS A 208 -13.66 -16.55 9.51
N GLY A 209 -12.71 -16.76 8.61
CA GLY A 209 -12.84 -16.30 7.21
C GLY A 209 -13.97 -16.98 6.44
N ASP A 210 -14.23 -18.26 6.68
CA ASP A 210 -15.36 -18.99 6.08
C ASP A 210 -16.73 -18.47 6.55
N GLU A 211 -16.88 -18.20 7.84
CA GLU A 211 -18.11 -17.61 8.41
C GLU A 211 -18.32 -16.19 7.90
N VAL A 212 -17.27 -15.37 7.84
CA VAL A 212 -17.32 -14.02 7.25
C VAL A 212 -17.71 -14.11 5.77
N TRP A 213 -17.11 -15.03 5.00
CA TRP A 213 -17.42 -15.23 3.59
C TRP A 213 -18.89 -15.62 3.37
N ASN A 214 -19.44 -16.51 4.21
CA ASN A 214 -20.86 -16.87 4.17
C ASN A 214 -21.75 -15.63 4.35
N VAL A 215 -21.42 -14.73 5.27
CA VAL A 215 -22.15 -13.45 5.45
C VAL A 215 -22.09 -12.61 4.18
N LEU A 216 -20.89 -12.46 3.59
CA LEU A 216 -20.70 -11.67 2.37
C LEU A 216 -21.57 -12.21 1.22
N GLU A 217 -21.54 -13.51 0.97
CA GLU A 217 -22.32 -14.14 -0.09
C GLU A 217 -23.83 -14.08 0.17
N ALA A 218 -24.28 -14.41 1.39
CA ALA A 218 -25.69 -14.39 1.75
C ALA A 218 -26.31 -12.98 1.69
N ARG A 219 -25.49 -11.93 1.85
CA ARG A 219 -25.89 -10.54 1.72
C ARG A 219 -25.65 -9.96 0.32
N GLY A 220 -25.13 -10.73 -0.63
CA GLY A 220 -24.84 -10.25 -1.98
C GLY A 220 -23.74 -9.18 -2.02
N ILE A 221 -22.80 -9.20 -1.07
CA ILE A 221 -21.74 -8.21 -0.94
C ILE A 221 -20.72 -8.36 -2.07
N LYS A 222 -20.54 -7.29 -2.83
CA LYS A 222 -19.55 -7.19 -3.91
C LYS A 222 -18.35 -6.35 -3.50
N ASN A 223 -18.57 -5.37 -2.61
CA ASN A 223 -17.55 -4.41 -2.19
C ASN A 223 -17.24 -4.55 -0.70
N VAL A 224 -15.95 -4.56 -0.35
CA VAL A 224 -15.48 -4.71 1.03
C VAL A 224 -14.55 -3.55 1.36
N ILE A 225 -14.87 -2.83 2.43
CA ILE A 225 -14.00 -1.84 3.04
C ILE A 225 -13.40 -2.47 4.30
N LEU A 226 -12.07 -2.56 4.38
CA LEU A 226 -11.40 -3.03 5.58
C LEU A 226 -10.86 -1.86 6.40
N THR A 227 -10.92 -2.01 7.72
CA THR A 227 -10.44 -1.04 8.71
C THR A 227 -10.01 -1.78 9.98
N GLY A 228 -9.35 -1.09 10.91
CA GLY A 228 -8.89 -1.67 12.17
C GLY A 228 -7.38 -1.89 12.19
N VAL A 229 -6.90 -2.82 13.01
CA VAL A 229 -5.46 -2.97 13.32
C VAL A 229 -5.02 -4.43 13.27
N HIS A 230 -3.77 -4.78 13.03
CA HIS A 230 -2.67 -3.93 12.58
C HIS A 230 -2.51 -4.06 11.06
N VAL A 231 -2.33 -2.94 10.35
CA VAL A 231 -2.40 -2.85 8.89
C VAL A 231 -1.36 -3.74 8.19
N ASN A 232 -0.18 -3.86 8.78
CA ASN A 232 0.96 -4.66 8.34
C ASN A 232 0.91 -6.14 8.77
N MET A 233 -0.15 -6.54 9.46
CA MET A 233 -0.33 -7.90 9.96
C MET A 233 -1.77 -8.33 9.71
N CYS A 234 -2.66 -8.09 10.69
CA CYS A 234 -3.99 -8.68 10.74
C CYS A 234 -4.91 -8.20 9.61
N VAL A 235 -4.94 -6.90 9.35
CA VAL A 235 -5.77 -6.30 8.29
C VAL A 235 -5.36 -6.86 6.91
N LEU A 236 -4.07 -7.09 6.68
CA LEU A 236 -3.58 -7.71 5.44
C LEU A 236 -3.87 -9.21 5.38
N GLY A 237 -3.51 -9.93 6.45
CA GLY A 237 -3.27 -11.38 6.40
C GLY A 237 -4.30 -12.27 7.09
N ARG A 238 -5.21 -11.74 7.93
CA ARG A 238 -6.27 -12.57 8.54
C ARG A 238 -7.11 -13.27 7.45
N PRO A 239 -7.80 -14.37 7.78
CA PRO A 239 -8.71 -15.06 6.86
C PRO A 239 -9.78 -14.16 6.22
N PHE A 240 -10.17 -13.09 6.91
CA PHE A 240 -11.09 -12.06 6.43
C PHE A 240 -10.37 -10.77 5.97
N GLY A 241 -9.04 -10.81 5.86
CA GLY A 241 -8.15 -9.69 5.55
C GLY A 241 -8.15 -9.27 4.08
N LEU A 242 -7.45 -8.17 3.77
CA LEU A 242 -7.40 -7.56 2.45
C LEU A 242 -6.96 -8.55 1.37
N ARG A 243 -5.93 -9.34 1.65
CA ARG A 243 -5.38 -10.31 0.69
C ARG A 243 -6.39 -11.39 0.33
N GLN A 244 -7.11 -11.91 1.32
CA GLN A 244 -8.15 -12.91 1.10
C GLN A 244 -9.32 -12.34 0.30
N MET A 245 -9.76 -11.13 0.63
CA MET A 245 -10.86 -10.49 -0.09
C MET A 245 -10.47 -10.17 -1.54
N ALA A 246 -9.26 -9.66 -1.76
CA ALA A 246 -8.76 -9.29 -3.09
C ALA A 246 -8.52 -10.52 -3.97
N ARG A 247 -7.81 -11.55 -3.47
CA ARG A 247 -7.49 -12.75 -4.25
C ARG A 247 -8.73 -13.55 -4.65
N ASN A 248 -9.80 -13.47 -3.86
CA ASN A 248 -11.07 -14.16 -4.11
C ASN A 248 -12.11 -13.28 -4.81
N GLY A 249 -11.69 -12.17 -5.43
CA GLY A 249 -12.52 -11.43 -6.40
C GLY A 249 -13.49 -10.41 -5.83
N LYS A 250 -13.41 -10.05 -4.54
CA LYS A 250 -14.16 -8.89 -4.01
C LYS A 250 -13.54 -7.58 -4.51
N ARG A 251 -14.34 -6.53 -4.66
CA ARG A 251 -13.84 -5.16 -4.82
C ARG A 251 -13.46 -4.64 -3.43
N VAL A 252 -12.17 -4.49 -3.17
CA VAL A 252 -11.67 -4.19 -1.82
C VAL A 252 -11.10 -2.79 -1.77
N ALA A 253 -11.30 -2.10 -0.65
CA ALA A 253 -10.55 -0.90 -0.30
C ALA A 253 -10.14 -0.91 1.19
N LEU A 254 -8.98 -0.36 1.51
CA LEU A 254 -8.60 -0.05 2.90
C LEU A 254 -9.06 1.37 3.27
N MET A 255 -9.68 1.54 4.43
CA MET A 255 -9.90 2.85 5.03
C MET A 255 -8.61 3.33 5.71
N ARG A 256 -7.73 3.99 4.95
CA ARG A 256 -6.32 4.24 5.31
C ARG A 256 -6.10 5.14 6.52
N ASP A 257 -7.10 5.92 6.93
CA ASP A 257 -7.02 6.80 8.10
C ASP A 257 -7.68 6.20 9.35
N MET A 258 -8.33 5.03 9.24
CA MET A 258 -8.88 4.25 10.36
C MET A 258 -8.10 2.93 10.52
N THR A 259 -6.78 3.04 10.56
CA THR A 259 -5.88 1.89 10.72
C THR A 259 -4.57 2.32 11.36
N ASP A 260 -3.82 1.35 11.86
CA ASP A 260 -2.52 1.54 12.51
C ASP A 260 -1.62 0.34 12.22
N ALA A 261 -0.31 0.54 12.17
CA ALA A 261 0.68 -0.52 11.97
C ALA A 261 1.34 -0.88 13.32
N MET A 262 1.79 -2.12 13.48
CA MET A 262 2.79 -2.45 14.49
C MET A 262 4.18 -2.20 13.92
N TYR A 263 4.81 -1.09 14.33
CA TYR A 263 6.14 -0.72 13.84
C TYR A 263 6.93 0.02 14.92
N ASN A 264 8.11 -0.53 15.23
CA ASN A 264 9.09 0.09 16.10
C ASN A 264 9.97 1.07 15.28
N PRO A 265 9.97 2.39 15.58
CA PRO A 265 10.80 3.39 14.89
C PRO A 265 12.32 3.14 14.93
N GLU A 266 12.81 2.27 15.82
CA GLU A 266 14.21 1.85 15.89
C GLU A 266 14.57 0.75 14.88
N ARG A 267 13.56 0.12 14.27
CA ARG A 267 13.71 -0.90 13.22
C ARG A 267 13.72 -0.27 11.84
N TRP A 268 14.37 -0.94 10.89
CA TRP A 268 14.44 -0.47 9.51
C TRP A 268 13.03 -0.16 8.96
N PRO A 269 12.83 0.96 8.25
CA PRO A 269 13.84 1.91 7.74
C PRO A 269 14.24 3.04 8.71
N CYS A 270 14.03 2.87 10.01
CA CYS A 270 14.40 3.81 11.08
C CYS A 270 13.71 5.19 10.94
N VAL A 271 12.43 5.14 10.55
CA VAL A 271 11.57 6.31 10.36
C VAL A 271 10.60 6.43 11.54
N SER A 272 9.86 7.55 11.62
CA SER A 272 8.80 7.66 12.64
C SER A 272 7.76 6.55 12.47
N HIS A 273 7.05 6.23 13.56
CA HIS A 273 5.97 5.26 13.54
C HIS A 273 4.96 5.55 12.41
N PHE A 274 4.52 6.80 12.31
CA PHE A 274 3.56 7.25 11.30
C PHE A 274 4.09 7.12 9.86
N SER A 275 5.40 7.29 9.66
CA SER A 275 6.02 7.03 8.35
C SER A 275 6.04 5.55 8.01
N GLY A 276 6.22 4.67 9.00
CA GLY A 276 6.06 3.22 8.81
C GLY A 276 4.64 2.84 8.39
N ASN A 277 3.63 3.46 9.02
CA ASN A 277 2.23 3.29 8.62
C ASN A 277 1.97 3.77 7.18
N ASP A 278 2.49 4.96 6.81
CA ASP A 278 2.40 5.49 5.43
C ASP A 278 3.02 4.54 4.40
N LEU A 279 4.15 3.90 4.74
CA LEU A 279 4.85 2.95 3.88
C LEU A 279 4.03 1.67 3.63
N ILE A 280 3.34 1.15 4.64
CA ILE A 280 2.46 -0.02 4.48
C ILE A 280 1.20 0.34 3.69
N ILE A 281 0.60 1.51 3.93
CA ILE A 281 -0.51 2.01 3.10
C ILE A 281 -0.06 2.13 1.64
N SER A 282 1.15 2.64 1.41
CA SER A 282 1.72 2.74 0.08
C SER A 282 1.97 1.38 -0.56
N HIS A 283 2.37 0.36 0.19
CA HIS A 283 2.50 -1.02 -0.31
C HIS A 283 1.14 -1.59 -0.71
N ILE A 284 0.11 -1.38 0.11
CA ILE A 284 -1.26 -1.82 -0.17
C ILE A 284 -1.79 -1.19 -1.46
N GLU A 285 -1.59 0.12 -1.63
CA GLU A 285 -2.02 0.86 -2.82
C GLU A 285 -1.37 0.40 -4.13
N ARG A 286 -0.17 -0.17 -4.03
CA ARG A 286 0.61 -0.66 -5.18
C ARG A 286 0.23 -2.07 -5.58
N PHE A 287 0.03 -2.94 -4.59
CA PHE A 287 0.06 -4.39 -4.80
C PHE A 287 -1.18 -5.13 -4.33
N VAL A 288 -2.03 -4.53 -3.50
CA VAL A 288 -3.16 -5.23 -2.87
C VAL A 288 -4.50 -4.65 -3.30
N CYS A 289 -4.77 -3.39 -2.97
CA CYS A 289 -6.05 -2.74 -3.29
C CYS A 289 -5.98 -1.21 -3.16
N PRO A 290 -6.94 -0.46 -3.76
CA PRO A 290 -7.10 0.96 -3.52
C PRO A 290 -7.41 1.31 -2.05
N THR A 291 -7.32 2.60 -1.70
CA THR A 291 -7.65 3.09 -0.36
C THR A 291 -8.62 4.28 -0.38
N LEU A 292 -9.36 4.46 0.71
CA LEU A 292 -10.27 5.60 0.93
C LEU A 292 -10.10 6.16 2.35
N THR A 293 -10.76 7.26 2.67
CA THR A 293 -10.68 7.92 3.99
C THR A 293 -12.05 8.11 4.63
N SER A 294 -12.08 8.17 5.95
CA SER A 294 -13.28 8.25 6.78
C SER A 294 -14.11 9.53 6.56
N ASP A 295 -13.50 10.62 6.09
CA ASP A 295 -14.21 11.86 5.74
C ASP A 295 -15.18 11.68 4.56
N GLN A 296 -15.01 10.63 3.75
CA GLN A 296 -15.96 10.32 2.68
C GLN A 296 -17.32 9.82 3.23
N PHE A 297 -17.36 9.40 4.51
CA PHE A 297 -18.60 9.07 5.23
C PHE A 297 -19.07 10.21 6.14
N LEU A 298 -18.14 10.96 6.75
CA LEU A 298 -18.46 11.94 7.80
C LEU A 298 -18.38 13.41 7.35
N GLY A 299 -17.80 13.67 6.18
CA GLY A 299 -17.36 15.00 5.76
C GLY A 299 -16.10 15.50 6.52
N GLY A 300 -15.68 16.72 6.19
CA GLY A 300 -14.51 17.36 6.80
C GLY A 300 -13.20 16.84 6.22
N GLU A 301 -12.20 16.69 7.08
CA GLU A 301 -10.85 16.23 6.70
C GLU A 301 -10.61 14.78 7.15
N PRO A 302 -9.70 14.05 6.48
CA PRO A 302 -9.22 12.74 6.94
C PRO A 302 -8.69 12.79 8.37
N PHE A 303 -8.83 11.67 9.09
CA PHE A 303 -8.28 11.55 10.44
C PHE A 303 -6.75 11.66 10.43
N ARG A 304 -6.22 12.29 11.47
CA ARG A 304 -4.79 12.36 11.73
C ARG A 304 -4.55 12.25 13.23
N PHE A 305 -3.64 11.36 13.62
CA PHE A 305 -3.20 11.26 15.00
C PHE A 305 -2.62 12.60 15.49
N SER A 306 -3.01 13.02 16.68
CA SER A 306 -2.55 14.23 17.36
C SER A 306 -1.03 14.26 17.55
N LYS A 307 -0.40 13.09 17.71
CA LYS A 307 1.06 12.95 17.79
C LYS A 307 1.77 12.97 16.43
N ASP A 308 1.05 12.82 15.32
CA ASP A 308 1.63 13.01 13.99
C ASP A 308 1.70 14.51 13.67
N THR A 309 2.81 15.14 14.03
CA THR A 309 3.08 16.57 13.83
C THR A 309 3.99 16.85 12.64
N ARG A 310 4.29 15.83 11.82
CA ARG A 310 5.22 15.93 10.69
C ARG A 310 4.70 16.91 9.64
N PRO A 311 5.47 17.91 9.18
CA PRO A 311 5.09 18.69 8.00
C PRO A 311 5.01 17.81 6.75
N HIS A 312 4.13 18.17 5.81
CA HIS A 312 3.97 17.47 4.54
C HIS A 312 4.85 18.07 3.45
N VAL A 313 5.83 17.31 2.98
CA VAL A 313 6.67 17.66 1.84
C VAL A 313 6.14 16.96 0.58
N VAL A 314 5.82 17.75 -0.45
CA VAL A 314 5.54 17.21 -1.79
C VAL A 314 6.78 17.40 -2.66
N VAL A 315 7.30 16.31 -3.18
CA VAL A 315 8.47 16.27 -4.06
C VAL A 315 8.00 16.06 -5.50
N VAL A 316 8.12 17.08 -6.35
CA VAL A 316 7.76 17.01 -7.77
C VAL A 316 9.00 16.76 -8.60
N ILE A 317 9.04 15.60 -9.26
CA ILE A 317 10.13 15.14 -10.12
C ILE A 317 9.62 15.04 -11.56
N ALA A 318 9.95 16.06 -12.34
CA ALA A 318 9.47 16.28 -13.69
C ALA A 318 10.59 16.82 -14.60
N GLU A 319 11.81 16.29 -14.47
CA GLU A 319 12.91 16.58 -15.37
C GLU A 319 13.56 15.29 -15.87
N ASP A 320 14.21 15.38 -17.03
CA ASP A 320 14.85 14.25 -17.73
C ASP A 320 16.39 14.30 -17.67
N PRO A 321 17.07 15.46 -17.78
CA PRO A 321 18.53 15.50 -17.97
C PRO A 321 19.41 15.13 -16.76
N TYR A 322 18.91 15.19 -15.53
CA TYR A 322 19.75 15.13 -14.32
C TYR A 322 19.43 13.96 -13.39
N ASP A 323 18.60 13.02 -13.85
CA ASP A 323 18.29 11.77 -13.14
C ASP A 323 17.87 11.97 -11.67
N THR A 324 17.18 13.09 -11.39
CA THR A 324 16.65 13.35 -10.05
C THR A 324 15.55 12.36 -9.68
N LYS A 325 14.98 11.65 -10.67
CA LYS A 325 14.11 10.47 -10.49
C LYS A 325 14.77 9.29 -9.76
N VAL A 326 16.10 9.27 -9.64
CA VAL A 326 16.86 8.31 -8.83
C VAL A 326 17.39 8.98 -7.56
N SER A 327 18.01 10.16 -7.70
CA SER A 327 18.71 10.81 -6.59
C SER A 327 17.78 11.38 -5.51
N LEU A 328 16.63 11.94 -5.89
CA LEU A 328 15.68 12.52 -4.91
C LEU A 328 14.92 11.48 -4.09
N PRO A 329 14.41 10.37 -4.67
CA PRO A 329 13.80 9.31 -3.85
C PRO A 329 14.76 8.78 -2.79
N LYS A 330 16.02 8.50 -3.16
CA LYS A 330 17.05 8.09 -2.20
C LYS A 330 17.28 9.14 -1.10
N PHE A 331 17.41 10.41 -1.48
CA PHE A 331 17.53 11.51 -0.52
C PHE A 331 16.33 11.61 0.43
N VAL A 332 15.11 11.43 -0.09
CA VAL A 332 13.87 11.43 0.71
C VAL A 332 13.91 10.31 1.75
N ASP A 333 14.22 9.10 1.32
CA ASP A 333 14.26 7.91 2.16
C ASP A 333 15.29 8.07 3.29
N GLU A 334 16.48 8.57 2.98
CA GLU A 334 17.58 8.70 3.93
C GLU A 334 17.50 9.95 4.83
N GLN A 335 16.93 11.06 4.35
CA GLN A 335 17.07 12.37 5.01
C GLN A 335 15.75 12.97 5.52
N LEU A 336 14.59 12.59 4.96
CA LEU A 336 13.33 13.27 5.21
C LEU A 336 12.26 12.42 5.90
N ARG A 337 12.13 11.13 5.55
CA ARG A 337 11.00 10.30 6.04
C ARG A 337 10.90 10.16 7.55
N LYS A 338 11.98 10.41 8.30
CA LYS A 338 11.94 10.39 9.76
C LYS A 338 11.08 11.51 10.35
N ASP A 339 11.06 12.69 9.73
CA ASP A 339 10.51 13.92 10.31
C ASP A 339 9.42 14.57 9.46
N PHE A 340 9.26 14.10 8.23
CA PHE A 340 8.26 14.59 7.28
C PHE A 340 7.34 13.47 6.84
N ARG A 341 6.08 13.83 6.62
CA ARG A 341 5.21 13.09 5.72
C ARG A 341 5.66 13.47 4.31
N VAL A 342 5.94 12.51 3.44
CA VAL A 342 6.48 12.79 2.10
C VAL A 342 5.65 12.15 1.01
N THR A 343 5.26 12.94 0.01
CA THR A 343 4.66 12.47 -1.24
C THR A 343 5.62 12.74 -2.39
N VAL A 344 6.04 11.69 -3.09
CA VAL A 344 6.91 11.81 -4.27
C VAL A 344 6.05 11.67 -5.52
N LEU A 345 6.11 12.66 -6.41
CA LEU A 345 5.35 12.71 -7.66
C LEU A 345 6.32 12.66 -8.82
N HIS A 346 6.12 11.69 -9.71
CA HIS A 346 6.84 11.58 -10.97
C HIS A 346 5.96 12.09 -12.11
N ALA A 347 6.56 12.80 -13.07
CA ALA A 347 5.88 13.13 -14.31
C ALA A 347 5.60 11.87 -15.15
N SER A 348 4.55 11.93 -15.97
CA SER A 348 4.19 10.84 -16.87
C SER A 348 5.30 10.56 -17.89
N GLU A 349 5.59 9.27 -18.10
CA GLU A 349 6.55 8.79 -19.10
C GLU A 349 6.05 9.01 -20.54
N THR A 350 4.73 9.09 -20.74
CA THR A 350 4.09 9.21 -22.06
C THR A 350 3.54 10.61 -22.34
N ASN A 351 3.28 11.40 -21.30
CA ASN A 351 2.84 12.79 -21.43
C ASN A 351 3.72 13.71 -20.59
N ARG A 352 4.67 14.37 -21.26
CA ARG A 352 5.58 15.36 -20.65
C ARG A 352 4.85 16.49 -19.90
N ASN A 353 3.62 16.81 -20.23
CA ASN A 353 2.89 17.90 -19.59
C ASN A 353 1.96 17.43 -18.46
N SER A 354 2.02 16.16 -18.08
CA SER A 354 1.21 15.57 -17.00
C SER A 354 2.07 15.14 -15.81
N ILE A 355 1.61 15.47 -14.61
CA ILE A 355 2.21 15.05 -13.33
C ILE A 355 1.09 14.41 -12.49
N PRO A 356 0.82 13.11 -12.65
CA PRO A 356 -0.22 12.43 -11.88
C PRO A 356 -0.05 12.61 -10.37
N GLY A 357 -1.13 12.98 -9.69
CA GLY A 357 -1.14 13.21 -8.23
C GLY A 357 -0.77 14.64 -7.79
N LEU A 358 -0.65 15.61 -8.71
CA LEU A 358 -0.27 17.00 -8.39
C LEU A 358 -1.22 17.69 -7.39
N SER A 359 -2.47 17.23 -7.27
CA SER A 359 -3.43 17.68 -6.26
C SER A 359 -2.90 17.61 -4.82
N ALA A 360 -1.92 16.74 -4.53
CA ALA A 360 -1.25 16.66 -3.23
C ALA A 360 -0.61 17.98 -2.79
N VAL A 361 -0.25 18.86 -3.73
CA VAL A 361 0.32 20.20 -3.44
C VAL A 361 -0.63 21.07 -2.61
N LYS A 362 -1.95 20.88 -2.72
CA LYS A 362 -2.94 21.67 -1.96
C LYS A 362 -2.71 21.62 -0.45
N VAL A 363 -2.35 20.44 0.06
CA VAL A 363 -2.16 20.17 1.49
C VAL A 363 -0.69 20.13 1.90
N ALA A 364 0.23 20.43 0.97
CA ALA A 364 1.65 20.46 1.27
C ALA A 364 2.01 21.64 2.18
N ASP A 365 2.95 21.42 3.08
CA ASP A 365 3.62 22.48 3.86
C ASP A 365 4.87 22.98 3.12
N LEU A 366 5.54 22.13 2.34
CA LEU A 366 6.73 22.46 1.54
C LEU A 366 6.72 21.77 0.18
N LEU A 367 7.09 22.50 -0.89
CA LEU A 367 7.27 21.98 -2.23
C LEU A 367 8.77 21.82 -2.55
N LEU A 368 9.22 20.60 -2.82
CA LEU A 368 10.55 20.31 -3.38
C LEU A 368 10.42 20.04 -4.88
N LEU A 369 10.92 20.95 -5.71
CA LEU A 369 10.68 20.97 -7.15
C LEU A 369 11.96 20.67 -7.96
N SER A 370 11.87 19.66 -8.80
CA SER A 370 12.83 19.36 -9.87
C SER A 370 12.06 19.17 -11.17
N ALA A 371 11.97 20.22 -12.00
CA ALA A 371 11.13 20.21 -13.21
C ALA A 371 11.77 21.01 -14.34
N ARG A 372 11.46 20.66 -15.60
CA ARG A 372 12.09 21.30 -16.78
C ARG A 372 11.18 21.53 -17.97
N ARG A 373 10.98 22.80 -18.35
CA ARG A 373 10.37 23.23 -19.62
C ARG A 373 9.05 22.51 -19.92
N ARG A 374 8.11 22.51 -18.97
CA ARG A 374 6.78 21.90 -19.09
C ARG A 374 5.72 22.98 -19.09
N VAL A 375 4.69 22.78 -19.89
CA VAL A 375 3.42 23.50 -19.73
C VAL A 375 2.47 22.52 -19.07
N LEU A 376 1.64 22.97 -18.13
CA LEU A 376 0.72 22.08 -17.42
C LEU A 376 -0.71 22.42 -17.81
N PRO A 377 -1.66 21.48 -17.71
CA PRO A 377 -3.08 21.80 -17.79
C PRO A 377 -3.42 23.01 -16.91
N HIS A 378 -4.38 23.84 -17.32
CA HIS A 378 -4.72 25.07 -16.59
C HIS A 378 -4.94 24.83 -15.09
N ASP A 379 -5.70 23.79 -14.74
CA ASP A 379 -6.00 23.43 -13.35
C ASP A 379 -4.73 23.03 -12.58
N ASP A 380 -3.87 22.21 -13.18
CA ASP A 380 -2.60 21.76 -12.58
C ASP A 380 -1.63 22.93 -12.35
N MET A 381 -1.52 23.86 -13.30
CA MET A 381 -0.72 25.08 -13.12
C MET A 381 -1.30 25.96 -12.01
N GLN A 382 -2.63 26.04 -11.92
CA GLN A 382 -3.30 26.82 -10.88
C GLN A 382 -2.99 26.28 -9.48
N LEU A 383 -2.90 24.95 -9.29
CA LEU A 383 -2.48 24.36 -8.01
C LEU A 383 -1.12 24.89 -7.53
N LEU A 384 -0.16 25.00 -8.44
CA LEU A 384 1.17 25.52 -8.13
C LEU A 384 1.15 27.03 -7.86
N ARG A 385 0.37 27.79 -8.62
CA ARG A 385 0.20 29.24 -8.41
C ARG A 385 -0.45 29.52 -7.05
N ASP A 386 -1.50 28.80 -6.70
CA ASP A 386 -2.20 28.92 -5.41
C ASP A 386 -1.28 28.56 -4.25
N TYR A 387 -0.49 27.48 -4.39
CA TYR A 387 0.50 27.09 -3.40
C TYR A 387 1.53 28.19 -3.15
N VAL A 388 2.12 28.75 -4.21
CA VAL A 388 3.10 29.84 -4.10
C VAL A 388 2.45 31.08 -3.50
N ALA A 389 1.28 31.50 -4.00
CA ALA A 389 0.55 32.67 -3.55
C ALA A 389 0.12 32.58 -2.07
N SER A 390 -0.01 31.36 -1.52
CA SER A 390 -0.26 31.15 -0.10
C SER A 390 0.96 31.43 0.82
N GLY A 391 2.08 31.88 0.26
CA GLY A 391 3.29 32.21 1.01
C GLY A 391 4.05 30.97 1.52
N LYS A 392 3.79 29.79 0.95
CA LYS A 392 4.43 28.54 1.39
C LYS A 392 5.84 28.36 0.78
N PRO A 393 6.76 27.68 1.50
CA PRO A 393 8.16 27.54 1.11
C PRO A 393 8.37 26.65 -0.13
N VAL A 394 9.34 27.02 -0.97
CA VAL A 394 9.76 26.23 -2.12
C VAL A 394 11.25 25.89 -2.00
N VAL A 395 11.61 24.63 -2.22
CA VAL A 395 13.00 24.23 -2.45
C VAL A 395 13.10 23.76 -3.90
N ALA A 396 14.01 24.30 -4.68
CA ALA A 396 14.05 24.07 -6.12
C ALA A 396 15.46 23.71 -6.61
N LEU A 397 15.55 22.75 -7.54
CA LEU A 397 16.80 22.20 -8.03
C LEU A 397 16.97 22.35 -9.54
N ARG A 398 18.21 22.58 -9.96
CA ARG A 398 18.65 22.58 -11.36
C ARG A 398 17.68 23.33 -12.26
N SER A 399 17.05 22.62 -13.18
CA SER A 399 16.21 23.15 -14.24
C SER A 399 14.90 23.78 -13.76
N ALA A 400 14.61 23.70 -12.45
CA ALA A 400 13.44 24.33 -11.85
C ALA A 400 13.38 25.86 -12.07
N SER A 401 14.53 26.53 -12.26
CA SER A 401 14.59 27.94 -12.70
C SER A 401 13.88 28.20 -14.02
N HIS A 402 13.64 27.17 -14.82
CA HIS A 402 12.88 27.25 -16.05
C HIS A 402 11.93 26.06 -16.16
N ALA A 403 11.35 25.65 -15.02
CA ALA A 403 10.40 24.55 -14.92
C ALA A 403 9.23 24.72 -15.88
N PHE A 404 8.66 25.93 -15.91
CA PHE A 404 7.37 26.20 -16.54
C PHE A 404 7.45 27.23 -17.68
N ALA A 405 8.65 27.50 -18.19
CA ALA A 405 8.85 28.42 -19.29
C ALA A 405 9.17 27.65 -20.58
N LEU A 406 8.42 27.84 -21.66
CA LEU A 406 8.82 27.30 -22.96
C LEU A 406 10.13 27.94 -23.44
N ARG A 407 10.88 27.23 -24.30
CA ARG A 407 12.04 27.83 -24.99
C ARG A 407 11.58 28.75 -26.10
N GLU A 408 10.61 28.30 -26.88
CA GLU A 408 10.04 28.98 -28.03
C GLU A 408 8.55 28.64 -28.10
N GLY A 409 7.75 29.53 -28.68
CA GLY A 409 6.31 29.35 -28.86
C GLY A 409 5.47 29.73 -27.64
N SER A 410 4.18 29.41 -27.74
CA SER A 410 3.17 29.62 -26.69
C SER A 410 2.59 28.28 -26.24
N PRO A 411 2.05 28.18 -25.01
CA PRO A 411 1.40 26.96 -24.57
C PRO A 411 0.23 26.59 -25.51
N PRO A 412 0.01 25.28 -25.77
CA PRO A 412 -1.16 24.82 -26.52
C PRO A 412 -2.46 25.12 -25.76
N GLU A 413 -3.58 25.09 -26.47
CA GLU A 413 -4.91 25.27 -25.86
C GLU A 413 -5.14 24.28 -24.71
N GLY A 414 -5.67 24.77 -23.58
CA GLY A 414 -5.88 23.98 -22.36
C GLY A 414 -4.67 23.91 -21.42
N PHE A 415 -3.53 24.47 -21.80
CA PHE A 415 -2.30 24.47 -21.01
C PHE A 415 -1.84 25.89 -20.66
N SER A 416 -1.19 26.01 -19.51
CA SER A 416 -0.53 27.23 -19.05
C SER A 416 0.97 27.03 -18.94
N ASP A 417 1.73 28.06 -19.29
CA ASP A 417 3.12 28.25 -18.89
C ASP A 417 3.20 29.24 -17.70
N TRP A 418 4.42 29.46 -17.21
CA TRP A 418 4.75 30.47 -16.21
C TRP A 418 6.18 30.98 -16.44
N PRO A 419 6.39 31.85 -17.43
CA PRO A 419 7.71 32.33 -17.80
C PRO A 419 8.38 33.18 -16.70
N GLU A 420 7.58 33.87 -15.87
CA GLU A 420 8.07 34.69 -14.75
C GLU A 420 8.47 33.86 -13.51
N PHE A 421 8.27 32.53 -13.52
CA PHE A 421 8.52 31.66 -12.36
C PHE A 421 9.93 31.83 -11.77
N ASP A 422 10.95 31.99 -12.62
CA ASP A 422 12.32 32.20 -12.15
C ASP A 422 12.46 33.52 -11.37
N ALA A 423 11.92 34.60 -11.93
CA ALA A 423 12.05 35.93 -11.36
C ALA A 423 11.19 36.10 -10.11
N ASP A 424 9.98 35.53 -10.10
CA ASP A 424 8.97 35.78 -9.08
C ASP A 424 8.99 34.73 -7.96
N VAL A 425 9.36 33.49 -8.26
CA VAL A 425 9.39 32.39 -7.27
C VAL A 425 10.81 32.02 -6.88
N ILE A 426 11.73 31.91 -7.84
CA ILE A 426 13.11 31.52 -7.57
C ILE A 426 13.98 32.71 -7.13
N GLY A 427 13.66 33.93 -7.58
CA GLY A 427 14.49 35.13 -7.39
C GLY A 427 15.73 35.15 -8.27
N GLY A 428 15.76 34.30 -9.30
CA GLY A 428 16.86 34.14 -10.24
C GLY A 428 16.72 34.99 -11.50
N ASN A 429 17.70 34.82 -12.40
CA ASN A 429 17.70 35.35 -13.75
C ASN A 429 18.40 34.36 -14.71
N TYR A 430 17.86 33.16 -14.86
CA TYR A 430 18.37 32.13 -15.75
C TYR A 430 18.28 32.59 -17.21
N HIS A 431 19.43 32.68 -17.87
CA HIS A 431 19.53 33.07 -19.28
C HIS A 431 20.49 32.18 -20.07
N GLY A 432 20.59 30.91 -19.65
CA GLY A 432 21.35 29.87 -20.34
C GLY A 432 22.42 29.21 -19.45
N SER A 433 23.26 28.40 -20.07
CA SER A 433 24.39 27.73 -19.42
C SER A 433 25.69 27.97 -20.19
N TYR A 434 26.80 27.75 -19.53
CA TYR A 434 28.10 27.61 -20.17
C TYR A 434 28.23 26.24 -20.87
N PRO A 435 29.18 26.09 -21.82
CA PRO A 435 29.50 24.82 -22.48
C PRO A 435 29.84 23.67 -21.51
N ASP A 436 29.60 22.45 -21.96
CA ASP A 436 29.62 21.21 -21.15
C ASP A 436 31.01 20.86 -20.61
N GLU A 437 32.06 21.26 -21.33
CA GLU A 437 33.45 21.02 -20.96
C GLU A 437 33.88 21.90 -19.76
N LEU A 438 33.11 22.95 -19.46
CA LEU A 438 33.40 23.90 -18.41
C LEU A 438 32.57 23.58 -17.17
N ARG A 439 33.23 22.97 -16.18
CA ARG A 439 32.66 22.70 -14.85
C ARG A 439 33.19 23.69 -13.84
N SER A 440 32.31 24.20 -12.99
CA SER A 440 32.69 25.15 -11.95
C SER A 440 33.09 24.47 -10.65
N THR A 441 34.08 25.06 -9.99
CA THR A 441 34.34 24.77 -8.57
C THR A 441 33.35 25.56 -7.74
N VAL A 442 32.52 24.85 -6.98
CA VAL A 442 31.53 25.43 -6.07
C VAL A 442 32.22 25.82 -4.77
N LYS A 443 31.95 27.04 -4.29
CA LYS A 443 32.49 27.58 -3.04
C LYS A 443 31.36 28.22 -2.22
N LEU A 444 31.55 28.29 -0.89
CA LEU A 444 30.70 29.10 -0.03
C LEU A 444 30.81 30.57 -0.44
N ALA A 445 29.68 31.26 -0.50
CA ALA A 445 29.65 32.69 -0.74
C ALA A 445 30.36 33.44 0.42
N PRO A 446 31.19 34.46 0.13
CA PRO A 446 31.95 35.19 1.15
C PRO A 446 31.09 35.85 2.23
N THR A 447 29.84 36.17 1.88
CA THR A 447 28.88 36.94 2.69
C THR A 447 28.20 36.12 3.79
N LEU A 448 28.43 34.81 3.87
CA LEU A 448 27.66 33.93 4.77
C LEU A 448 28.49 32.90 5.50
N LYS A 449 28.94 33.26 6.70
CA LYS A 449 29.47 32.31 7.69
C LYS A 449 28.47 31.98 8.81
N THR A 450 27.32 32.65 8.89
CA THR A 450 26.46 32.66 10.10
C THR A 450 24.99 32.28 9.90
N HIS A 451 24.50 32.05 8.68
CA HIS A 451 23.08 31.70 8.48
C HIS A 451 22.79 30.28 8.94
N SER A 452 21.64 30.11 9.61
CA SER A 452 21.25 28.85 10.23
C SER A 452 21.23 27.67 9.27
N ILE A 453 20.82 27.88 8.01
CA ILE A 453 20.80 26.85 6.95
C ILE A 453 22.15 26.14 6.73
N LEU A 454 23.28 26.77 7.09
CA LEU A 454 24.62 26.20 6.97
C LEU A 454 25.02 25.35 8.20
N ARG A 455 24.16 25.20 9.21
CA ARG A 455 24.46 24.44 10.43
C ARG A 455 24.81 22.99 10.12
N GLY A 456 25.99 22.56 10.57
CA GLY A 456 26.48 21.20 10.35
C GLY A 456 26.91 20.90 8.91
N VAL A 457 26.93 21.89 8.01
CA VAL A 457 27.43 21.73 6.65
C VAL A 457 28.95 21.80 6.67
N GLU A 458 29.61 20.65 6.55
CA GLU A 458 31.04 20.57 6.28
C GLU A 458 31.29 20.86 4.80
N PHE A 459 31.41 22.14 4.46
CA PHE A 459 31.59 22.54 3.06
C PHE A 459 33.07 22.56 2.68
N GLN A 460 33.47 21.65 1.79
CA GLN A 460 34.72 21.73 1.05
C GLN A 460 34.41 22.13 -0.40
N PRO A 461 35.23 22.98 -1.04
CA PRO A 461 35.07 23.26 -2.45
C PRO A 461 35.07 21.97 -3.28
N PHE A 462 34.08 21.82 -4.16
CA PHE A 462 33.96 20.65 -5.03
C PHE A 462 33.64 21.06 -6.46
N VAL A 463 33.98 20.21 -7.42
CA VAL A 463 33.61 20.42 -8.82
C VAL A 463 32.18 19.92 -9.01
N GLN A 464 31.27 20.79 -9.47
CA GLN A 464 29.88 20.38 -9.72
C GLN A 464 29.80 19.37 -10.87
N GLY A 465 28.76 18.53 -10.83
CA GLY A 465 28.52 17.52 -11.86
C GLY A 465 28.02 18.06 -13.20
N GLY A 466 27.09 19.03 -13.15
CA GLY A 466 26.40 19.56 -14.34
C GLY A 466 26.97 20.89 -14.88
N HIS A 467 26.38 21.39 -15.97
CA HIS A 467 26.75 22.71 -16.53
C HIS A 467 26.51 23.85 -15.53
N MET A 468 27.40 24.85 -15.56
CA MET A 468 27.21 26.10 -14.82
C MET A 468 26.14 26.93 -15.51
N TYR A 469 25.13 27.34 -14.76
CA TYR A 469 24.07 28.21 -15.25
C TYR A 469 24.48 29.67 -15.12
N LYS A 470 24.03 30.49 -16.06
CA LYS A 470 24.12 31.94 -15.98
C LYS A 470 22.86 32.45 -15.30
N THR A 471 23.00 32.88 -14.05
CA THR A 471 21.87 33.13 -13.14
C THR A 471 21.91 34.55 -12.57
N GLY A 472 23.04 35.23 -12.65
CA GLY A 472 23.16 36.63 -12.25
C GLY A 472 22.53 37.63 -13.23
N PRO A 473 22.23 38.86 -12.78
CA PRO A 473 22.13 39.26 -11.37
C PRO A 473 20.87 38.69 -10.69
N LEU A 474 20.97 38.42 -9.38
CA LEU A 474 19.82 37.97 -8.58
C LEU A 474 18.88 39.13 -8.22
N LYS A 475 17.61 38.81 -7.92
CA LYS A 475 16.61 39.79 -7.46
C LYS A 475 16.98 40.40 -6.10
N PRO A 476 16.55 41.64 -5.80
CA PRO A 476 16.58 42.17 -4.44
C PRO A 476 15.84 41.24 -3.47
N GLY A 477 16.35 41.07 -2.25
CA GLY A 477 15.78 40.14 -1.26
C GLY A 477 16.40 38.74 -1.30
N THR A 478 17.33 38.46 -2.24
CA THR A 478 18.10 37.22 -2.24
C THR A 478 19.32 37.27 -1.33
N THR A 479 19.64 36.12 -0.75
CA THR A 479 20.84 35.87 0.07
C THR A 479 21.62 34.72 -0.56
N MET A 480 22.75 35.02 -1.19
CA MET A 480 23.56 34.02 -1.90
C MET A 480 24.30 33.08 -0.95
N LEU A 481 24.13 31.78 -1.11
CA LEU A 481 24.75 30.74 -0.28
C LEU A 481 26.02 30.18 -0.91
N LEU A 482 25.99 29.89 -2.22
CA LEU A 482 27.08 29.26 -2.96
C LEU A 482 27.37 30.01 -4.26
N GLU A 483 28.64 30.04 -4.66
CA GLU A 483 29.12 30.57 -5.92
C GLU A 483 29.84 29.49 -6.73
N GLY A 484 29.63 29.49 -8.05
CA GLY A 484 30.38 28.69 -9.02
C GLY A 484 31.50 29.53 -9.63
N HIS A 485 32.72 28.99 -9.60
CA HIS A 485 33.91 29.64 -10.16
C HIS A 485 34.50 28.80 -11.30
N MET A 486 34.78 29.44 -12.44
CA MET A 486 35.50 28.85 -13.58
C MET A 486 36.59 29.80 -14.03
N GLU A 487 37.75 29.25 -14.41
CA GLU A 487 38.87 30.06 -14.90
C GLU A 487 38.45 30.85 -16.15
N GLY A 488 38.81 32.14 -16.20
CA GLY A 488 38.50 33.01 -17.34
C GLY A 488 37.04 33.47 -17.45
N HIS A 489 36.17 33.12 -16.51
CA HIS A 489 34.75 33.51 -16.49
C HIS A 489 34.34 34.19 -15.18
N PRO A 490 33.31 35.06 -15.19
CA PRO A 490 32.76 35.60 -13.95
C PRO A 490 32.18 34.50 -13.08
N ALA A 491 32.23 34.70 -11.76
CA ALA A 491 31.55 33.82 -10.82
C ALA A 491 30.03 33.97 -10.95
N GLU A 492 29.30 32.86 -10.85
CA GLU A 492 27.84 32.83 -10.91
C GLU A 492 27.24 32.34 -9.59
N PRO A 493 26.10 32.88 -9.15
CA PRO A 493 25.34 32.30 -8.04
C PRO A 493 24.87 30.88 -8.37
N VAL A 494 25.15 29.92 -7.48
CA VAL A 494 24.72 28.51 -7.68
C VAL A 494 23.85 27.96 -6.56
N ALA A 495 23.70 28.69 -5.46
CA ALA A 495 22.60 28.49 -4.51
C ALA A 495 22.28 29.77 -3.75
N TRP A 496 21.01 30.02 -3.46
CA TRP A 496 20.57 31.20 -2.70
C TRP A 496 19.22 30.99 -2.03
N ILE A 497 18.92 31.86 -1.07
CA ILE A 497 17.60 32.04 -0.48
C ILE A 497 16.96 33.26 -1.13
N TYR A 498 15.67 33.21 -1.44
CA TYR A 498 14.87 34.36 -1.86
C TYR A 498 13.68 34.52 -0.93
N ASN A 499 13.61 35.68 -0.27
CA ASN A 499 12.44 36.06 0.53
C ASN A 499 11.43 36.71 -0.43
N ARG A 500 10.36 35.98 -0.75
CA ARG A 500 9.36 36.41 -1.73
C ARG A 500 8.45 37.49 -1.13
N ALA A 501 7.87 38.30 -2.01
CA ALA A 501 6.93 39.36 -1.61
C ALA A 501 5.61 38.81 -1.02
N ASP A 502 5.25 37.56 -1.35
CA ASP A 502 4.07 36.85 -0.80
C ASP A 502 4.28 36.30 0.63
N GLY A 503 5.45 36.53 1.22
CA GLY A 503 5.83 36.05 2.56
C GLY A 503 6.47 34.67 2.58
N GLY A 504 6.49 33.96 1.45
CA GLY A 504 7.16 32.68 1.30
C GLY A 504 8.67 32.79 1.10
N ASN A 505 9.37 31.70 1.37
CA ASN A 505 10.81 31.60 1.13
C ASN A 505 11.10 30.56 0.07
N THR A 506 11.99 30.89 -0.85
CA THR A 506 12.52 29.92 -1.80
C THR A 506 14.00 29.66 -1.53
N VAL A 507 14.40 28.40 -1.43
CA VAL A 507 15.81 28.01 -1.48
C VAL A 507 16.07 27.33 -2.80
N TYR A 508 16.92 27.93 -3.62
CA TYR A 508 17.23 27.39 -4.94
C TYR A 508 18.67 26.90 -4.99
N PHE A 509 18.86 25.79 -5.69
CA PHE A 509 20.14 25.24 -6.05
C PHE A 509 20.22 25.10 -7.57
N ALA A 510 21.19 25.74 -8.19
CA ALA A 510 21.63 25.40 -9.55
C ALA A 510 22.39 24.05 -9.56
N LEU A 511 22.39 23.31 -8.46
CA LEU A 511 22.98 21.98 -8.25
C LEU A 511 21.87 20.93 -8.16
N GLY A 512 22.22 19.65 -8.32
CA GLY A 512 21.30 18.52 -8.31
C GLY A 512 21.58 17.48 -9.40
N HIS A 513 22.79 17.49 -9.97
CA HIS A 513 23.31 16.37 -10.76
C HIS A 513 23.67 15.19 -9.82
N PRO A 514 23.65 13.92 -10.28
CA PRO A 514 23.98 12.78 -9.41
C PRO A 514 25.34 12.89 -8.70
N GLU A 515 26.33 13.49 -9.36
CA GLU A 515 27.65 13.78 -8.75
C GLU A 515 27.60 14.81 -7.60
N ASP A 516 26.64 15.74 -7.63
CA ASP A 516 26.45 16.70 -6.53
C ASP A 516 25.88 15.98 -5.29
N PHE A 517 24.99 15.00 -5.50
CA PHE A 517 24.44 14.14 -4.43
C PHE A 517 25.49 13.22 -3.80
N ARG A 518 26.67 13.04 -4.42
CA ARG A 518 27.81 12.35 -3.78
C ARG A 518 28.54 13.23 -2.78
N GLN A 519 28.29 14.53 -2.78
CA GLN A 519 28.91 15.48 -1.86
C GLN A 519 28.07 15.59 -0.58
N SER A 520 28.61 15.12 0.55
CA SER A 520 27.93 15.17 1.86
C SER A 520 27.50 16.58 2.27
N GLY A 521 28.31 17.59 1.92
CA GLY A 521 27.99 19.01 2.15
C GLY A 521 26.74 19.47 1.38
N PHE A 522 26.58 19.05 0.12
CA PHE A 522 25.38 19.37 -0.66
C PHE A 522 24.14 18.65 -0.10
N VAL A 523 24.23 17.35 0.18
CA VAL A 523 23.13 16.57 0.78
C VAL A 523 22.67 17.19 2.11
N THR A 524 23.62 17.56 2.96
CA THR A 524 23.34 18.23 4.25
C THR A 524 22.66 19.59 4.04
N LEU A 525 23.14 20.39 3.10
CA LEU A 525 22.57 21.71 2.82
C LEU A 525 21.17 21.61 2.21
N LEU A 526 20.92 20.65 1.30
CA LEU A 526 19.59 20.39 0.74
C LEU A 526 18.61 19.95 1.82
N ARG A 527 19.02 19.06 2.72
CA ARG A 527 18.22 18.68 3.90
C ARG A 527 17.92 19.90 4.76
N ASN A 528 18.94 20.70 5.07
CA ASN A 528 18.74 21.90 5.88
C ASN A 528 17.79 22.90 5.21
N ALA A 529 17.79 23.00 3.88
CA ALA A 529 16.83 23.83 3.15
C ALA A 529 15.38 23.37 3.36
N VAL A 530 15.13 22.05 3.32
CA VAL A 530 13.80 21.48 3.59
C VAL A 530 13.39 21.72 5.05
N TYR A 531 14.27 21.44 6.01
CA TYR A 531 13.97 21.67 7.44
C TYR A 531 13.72 23.14 7.76
N TRP A 532 14.60 24.01 7.28
CA TRP A 532 14.48 25.46 7.49
C TRP A 532 13.21 26.01 6.85
N GLY A 533 12.90 25.60 5.61
CA GLY A 533 11.68 26.00 4.92
C GLY A 533 10.42 25.56 5.68
N ALA A 534 10.41 24.35 6.22
CA ALA A 534 9.31 23.82 7.02
C ALA A 534 9.28 24.33 8.48
N GLY A 535 10.19 25.24 8.87
CA GLY A 535 10.25 25.78 10.23
C GLY A 535 10.73 24.79 11.30
N LEU A 536 11.32 23.66 10.91
CA LEU A 536 11.87 22.68 11.84
C LEU A 536 13.29 23.03 12.29
N SER A 537 13.63 22.63 13.51
CA SER A 537 15.00 22.78 14.03
C SER A 537 15.98 21.91 13.27
N LEU A 538 17.10 22.51 12.83
CA LEU A 538 18.18 21.80 12.17
C LEU A 538 18.89 20.88 13.17
N ARG A 539 18.97 19.59 12.84
CA ARG A 539 19.72 18.60 13.63
C ARG A 539 21.22 18.79 13.43
N ASN A 540 21.99 18.76 14.51
CA ASN A 540 23.43 18.53 14.39
C ASN A 540 23.62 17.09 13.93
N VAL A 541 24.14 16.89 12.73
CA VAL A 541 24.68 15.58 12.35
C VAL A 541 25.98 15.45 13.09
N HIS A 542 25.97 14.78 14.24
CA HIS A 542 27.21 14.13 14.65
C HIS A 542 27.52 13.09 13.58
N SER A 543 28.76 13.10 13.11
CA SER A 543 29.37 12.23 12.11
C SER A 543 29.36 10.75 12.53
N GLN A 544 28.17 10.19 12.76
CA GLN A 544 27.93 8.75 12.85
C GLN A 544 27.39 8.18 11.52
N ALA A 545 27.44 8.95 10.45
CA ALA A 545 27.63 8.41 9.10
C ALA A 545 29.13 8.12 8.87
N ALA A 546 29.80 7.52 9.86
CA ALA A 546 31.08 6.86 9.61
C ALA A 546 30.74 5.56 8.89
N GLN A 547 30.95 5.53 7.57
CA GLN A 547 31.20 4.32 6.76
C GLN A 547 30.47 3.03 7.18
N ASP A 548 29.20 3.13 7.53
CA ASP A 548 28.34 1.99 7.78
C ASP A 548 27.21 2.19 6.78
N ASP A 549 27.29 1.50 5.65
CA ASP A 549 26.38 1.62 4.51
C ASP A 549 24.94 1.15 4.83
N GLY A 550 24.62 1.03 6.13
CA GLY A 550 23.37 0.51 6.65
C GLY A 550 23.19 -0.98 6.41
N SER A 551 23.98 -1.62 5.53
CA SER A 551 23.75 -2.98 5.08
C SER A 551 24.01 -4.03 6.15
N GLN A 552 24.83 -3.69 7.14
CA GLN A 552 25.12 -4.57 8.28
C GLN A 552 24.16 -4.37 9.47
N ARG A 553 23.29 -3.34 9.45
CA ARG A 553 22.41 -3.01 10.59
C ARG A 553 21.01 -3.61 10.55
N HIS A 554 20.55 -4.07 9.39
CA HIS A 554 19.21 -4.59 9.21
C HIS A 554 19.19 -5.81 8.30
N TRP A 555 18.08 -6.52 8.31
CA TRP A 555 17.85 -7.66 7.42
C TRP A 555 17.57 -7.15 6.01
N GLN A 556 18.33 -7.66 5.03
CA GLN A 556 18.22 -7.29 3.62
C GLN A 556 17.70 -8.46 2.80
N ASN A 557 16.86 -8.20 1.81
CA ASN A 557 16.42 -9.26 0.94
C ASN A 557 17.57 -9.77 0.06
N VAL A 558 17.71 -11.09 -0.02
CA VAL A 558 18.69 -11.79 -0.85
C VAL A 558 18.00 -12.95 -1.55
N SER A 559 18.37 -13.22 -2.80
CA SER A 559 17.93 -14.42 -3.51
C SER A 559 18.80 -15.61 -3.13
N VAL A 560 18.19 -16.71 -2.71
CA VAL A 560 18.84 -17.99 -2.44
C VAL A 560 18.42 -19.00 -3.53
N PRO A 561 19.36 -19.67 -4.24
CA PRO A 561 20.81 -19.66 -4.03
C PRO A 561 21.50 -18.30 -4.31
N THR A 562 22.54 -18.01 -3.53
CA THR A 562 23.35 -16.79 -3.65
C THR A 562 24.62 -17.09 -4.48
N ASP A 563 24.90 -16.33 -5.54
CA ASP A 563 26.04 -16.62 -6.43
C ASP A 563 27.40 -16.15 -5.86
N SER A 564 27.44 -15.09 -5.05
CA SER A 564 28.65 -14.64 -4.34
C SER A 564 28.39 -13.39 -3.50
N HIS A 565 28.83 -13.37 -2.23
CA HIS A 565 29.21 -12.14 -1.55
C HIS A 565 30.61 -12.31 -0.95
N ALA A 566 31.50 -11.37 -1.27
CA ALA A 566 32.69 -11.10 -0.47
C ALA A 566 32.20 -10.52 0.86
N ALA A 567 32.41 -11.23 1.96
CA ALA A 567 32.14 -10.70 3.29
C ALA A 567 32.83 -9.34 3.41
N ALA A 568 32.08 -8.29 3.76
CA ALA A 568 32.64 -6.94 3.94
C ALA A 568 33.74 -6.88 5.02
N ASN A 569 33.92 -7.96 5.80
CA ASN A 569 35.16 -8.31 6.49
C ASN A 569 35.26 -9.84 6.56
N ALA A 570 36.44 -10.42 6.32
CA ALA A 570 36.69 -11.86 6.34
C ALA A 570 36.49 -12.56 7.71
N SER A 571 35.88 -11.88 8.69
CA SER A 571 35.68 -12.35 10.07
C SER A 571 34.22 -12.40 10.52
N GLU A 572 33.25 -12.01 9.69
CA GLU A 572 31.83 -11.92 10.08
C GLU A 572 30.97 -13.08 9.54
N ALA A 573 30.01 -13.54 10.33
CA ALA A 573 29.08 -14.60 9.93
C ALA A 573 27.91 -14.02 9.11
N GLY A 574 27.44 -14.79 8.12
CA GLY A 574 26.22 -14.49 7.38
C GLY A 574 25.00 -15.11 8.06
N TRP A 575 24.06 -14.29 8.50
CA TRP A 575 22.77 -14.71 9.03
C TRP A 575 21.72 -14.68 7.92
N TYR A 576 20.88 -15.71 7.86
CA TYR A 576 19.81 -15.86 6.90
C TYR A 576 18.52 -16.24 7.63
N ARG A 577 17.38 -15.69 7.22
CA ARG A 577 16.08 -16.11 7.74
C ARG A 577 15.00 -16.14 6.68
N CYS A 578 14.02 -17.02 6.89
CA CYS A 578 12.78 -17.07 6.14
C CYS A 578 11.64 -17.62 7.00
N VAL A 579 10.40 -17.46 6.54
CA VAL A 579 9.22 -18.02 7.18
C VAL A 579 8.71 -19.19 6.35
N VAL A 580 8.42 -20.31 6.98
CA VAL A 580 7.97 -21.55 6.32
C VAL A 580 6.62 -21.97 6.87
N TYR A 581 5.60 -22.06 6.02
CA TYR A 581 4.33 -22.68 6.38
C TYR A 581 4.47 -24.20 6.38
N VAL A 582 4.16 -24.84 7.52
CA VAL A 582 4.18 -26.31 7.64
C VAL A 582 2.74 -26.80 7.74
N PRO A 583 2.18 -27.48 6.72
CA PRO A 583 0.82 -27.99 6.78
C PRO A 583 0.62 -29.00 7.91
N LYS A 584 -0.60 -29.10 8.46
CA LYS A 584 -0.94 -30.15 9.45
C LYS A 584 -0.72 -31.57 8.92
N SER A 585 -0.79 -31.79 7.61
CA SER A 585 -0.51 -33.10 7.00
C SER A 585 0.95 -33.51 7.11
N TRP A 586 1.85 -32.60 7.47
CA TRP A 586 3.26 -32.86 7.71
C TRP A 586 3.56 -33.14 9.19
N ASP A 587 2.53 -33.15 10.04
CA ASP A 587 2.64 -33.42 11.47
C ASP A 587 3.18 -34.83 11.73
N VAL A 588 4.33 -34.91 12.38
CA VAL A 588 5.08 -36.15 12.60
C VAL A 588 4.84 -36.68 14.01
N ASN A 589 3.70 -37.34 14.20
CA ASN A 589 3.37 -38.02 15.46
C ASN A 589 4.10 -39.36 15.68
N ASP A 590 4.93 -39.82 14.73
CA ASP A 590 5.43 -41.20 14.66
C ASP A 590 6.97 -41.32 14.49
N ASN A 591 7.76 -40.63 15.34
CA ASN A 591 9.24 -40.70 15.36
C ASN A 591 9.97 -40.37 14.03
N SER A 592 9.29 -39.75 13.06
CA SER A 592 9.89 -39.28 11.82
C SER A 592 10.35 -37.83 11.99
N PHE A 593 11.51 -37.49 11.42
CA PHE A 593 12.14 -36.18 11.62
C PHE A 593 11.80 -35.24 10.47
N LEU A 594 11.45 -34.00 10.81
CA LEU A 594 11.55 -32.88 9.87
C LEU A 594 13.01 -32.44 9.83
N GLU A 595 13.53 -32.14 8.64
CA GLU A 595 14.93 -31.78 8.47
C GLU A 595 15.10 -30.62 7.50
N VAL A 596 16.07 -29.75 7.78
CA VAL A 596 16.56 -28.79 6.78
C VAL A 596 17.79 -29.38 6.12
N ARG A 597 17.68 -29.73 4.84
CA ARG A 597 18.82 -30.22 4.05
C ARG A 597 19.61 -29.05 3.46
N LEU A 598 20.93 -29.17 3.59
CA LEU A 598 21.93 -28.19 3.22
C LEU A 598 22.89 -28.82 2.21
N GLU A 599 22.75 -28.54 0.91
CA GLU A 599 23.60 -29.14 -0.11
C GLU A 599 24.88 -28.30 -0.34
N ASN A 600 26.05 -28.87 -0.03
CA ASN A 600 27.35 -28.41 -0.55
C ASN A 600 27.91 -27.07 0.00
N HIS A 601 27.96 -26.90 1.33
CA HIS A 601 28.78 -25.86 1.96
C HIS A 601 30.22 -26.38 2.08
N LYS A 602 31.12 -25.99 1.16
CA LYS A 602 32.54 -26.41 1.20
C LYS A 602 33.25 -25.84 2.45
N GLY A 603 33.16 -26.55 3.57
CA GLY A 603 33.92 -26.23 4.79
C GLY A 603 33.31 -25.16 5.71
N ALA A 604 32.14 -24.59 5.40
CA ALA A 604 31.47 -23.62 6.27
C ALA A 604 30.73 -24.31 7.44
N ALA A 605 30.81 -23.70 8.63
CA ALA A 605 29.99 -24.09 9.77
C ALA A 605 28.61 -23.44 9.64
N VAL A 606 27.56 -24.27 9.64
CA VAL A 606 26.16 -23.81 9.65
C VAL A 606 25.52 -24.19 10.98
N ASP A 607 25.02 -23.19 11.68
CA ASP A 607 24.11 -23.32 12.82
C ASP A 607 22.68 -22.98 12.35
N GLY A 608 21.65 -23.52 13.00
CA GLY A 608 20.28 -23.21 12.64
C GLY A 608 19.30 -23.27 13.80
N TRP A 609 18.22 -22.52 13.66
CA TRP A 609 17.14 -22.40 14.63
C TRP A 609 15.80 -22.48 13.92
N LEU A 610 14.83 -23.13 14.56
CA LEU A 610 13.42 -23.06 14.17
C LEU A 610 12.61 -22.51 15.33
N ASN A 611 11.91 -21.39 15.12
CA ASN A 611 11.15 -20.70 16.17
C ASN A 611 11.99 -20.40 17.43
N GLY A 612 13.28 -20.07 17.23
CA GLY A 612 14.26 -19.85 18.31
C GLY A 612 14.80 -21.11 18.99
N GLN A 613 14.34 -22.31 18.64
CA GLN A 613 14.92 -23.55 19.15
C GLN A 613 16.09 -24.01 18.28
N VAL A 614 17.22 -24.31 18.91
CA VAL A 614 18.44 -24.79 18.24
C VAL A 614 18.20 -26.12 17.53
N LEU A 615 18.64 -26.22 16.28
CA LEU A 615 18.59 -27.43 15.46
C LEU A 615 19.84 -28.30 15.65
N THR A 616 19.67 -29.62 15.60
CA THR A 616 20.79 -30.55 15.78
C THR A 616 21.43 -30.90 14.45
N LYS A 617 22.74 -30.71 14.32
CA LYS A 617 23.48 -30.98 13.08
C LYS A 617 23.70 -32.49 12.85
N ASN A 618 23.43 -32.96 11.63
CA ASN A 618 23.72 -34.32 11.17
C ASN A 618 24.29 -34.32 9.74
N THR A 619 25.60 -34.50 9.55
CA THR A 619 26.28 -34.40 8.23
C THR A 619 25.85 -33.16 7.43
N ASN A 620 24.91 -33.31 6.48
CA ASN A 620 24.39 -32.26 5.59
C ASN A 620 22.94 -31.86 5.92
N THR A 621 22.42 -32.20 7.10
CA THR A 621 21.07 -31.84 7.53
C THR A 621 21.06 -31.23 8.93
N LEU A 622 20.05 -30.42 9.19
CA LEU A 622 19.69 -29.90 10.52
C LEU A 622 18.38 -30.57 10.94
N LEU A 623 18.44 -31.39 11.98
CA LEU A 623 17.30 -32.11 12.54
C LEU A 623 16.42 -31.14 13.34
N ILE A 624 15.12 -31.16 13.06
CA ILE A 624 14.13 -30.33 13.72
C ILE A 624 13.51 -31.10 14.90
N PRO A 625 13.57 -30.58 16.13
CA PRO A 625 12.86 -31.16 17.25
C PRO A 625 11.34 -31.18 17.01
N ASN A 626 10.65 -32.28 17.33
CA ASN A 626 9.21 -32.39 17.10
C ASN A 626 8.40 -31.29 17.80
N ASN A 627 8.88 -30.78 18.93
CA ASN A 627 8.26 -29.68 19.69
C ASN A 627 8.66 -28.28 19.21
N ALA A 628 9.56 -28.16 18.23
CA ALA A 628 9.95 -26.87 17.64
C ALA A 628 8.96 -26.39 16.57
N VAL A 629 8.20 -27.31 15.96
CA VAL A 629 7.32 -27.03 14.83
C VAL A 629 5.90 -26.71 15.27
N SER A 630 5.36 -25.62 14.75
CA SER A 630 3.93 -25.29 14.81
C SER A 630 3.25 -25.82 13.55
N SER A 631 2.73 -27.04 13.61
CA SER A 631 2.00 -27.69 12.51
C SER A 631 0.69 -26.96 12.19
N GLY A 632 0.44 -26.71 10.90
CA GLY A 632 -0.67 -25.88 10.43
C GLY A 632 -0.45 -24.38 10.60
N ASP A 633 0.78 -23.93 10.86
CA ASP A 633 1.12 -22.52 11.02
C ASP A 633 2.48 -22.20 10.37
N TYR A 634 2.82 -20.91 10.41
CA TYR A 634 4.05 -20.35 9.89
C TYR A 634 5.16 -20.39 10.95
N ASN A 635 6.33 -20.89 10.55
CA ASN A 635 7.49 -21.14 11.39
C ASN A 635 8.67 -20.30 10.90
N LEU A 636 9.44 -19.71 11.80
CA LEU A 636 10.67 -19.00 11.45
C LEU A 636 11.83 -20.00 11.36
N LEU A 637 12.51 -20.05 10.21
CA LEU A 637 13.80 -20.71 10.05
C LEU A 637 14.91 -19.65 10.01
N VAL A 638 15.92 -19.80 10.87
CA VAL A 638 17.14 -18.99 10.87
C VAL A 638 18.35 -19.87 10.65
N LEU A 639 19.26 -19.46 9.79
CA LEU A 639 20.55 -20.09 9.54
C LEU A 639 21.66 -19.09 9.77
N ARG A 640 22.74 -19.53 10.41
CA ARG A 640 23.97 -18.76 10.53
C ARG A 640 25.09 -19.54 9.85
N VAL A 641 25.76 -18.90 8.89
CA VAL A 641 26.85 -19.47 8.11
C VAL A 641 28.15 -18.74 8.45
N ALA A 642 29.15 -19.48 8.93
CA ALA A 642 30.46 -18.95 9.28
C ALA A 642 31.58 -19.74 8.58
N GLY A 643 32.64 -19.06 8.16
CA GLY A 643 33.79 -19.63 7.47
C GLY A 643 34.23 -18.77 6.28
N ASP A 644 35.12 -19.30 5.44
CA ASP A 644 35.68 -18.60 4.28
C ASP A 644 34.63 -18.32 3.19
N ASP A 645 33.55 -19.08 3.16
CA ASP A 645 32.44 -18.94 2.22
C ASP A 645 31.09 -18.97 2.97
N ILE A 646 30.51 -17.78 3.16
CA ILE A 646 29.26 -17.60 3.91
C ILE A 646 28.00 -17.60 3.01
N GLY A 647 28.14 -17.90 1.72
CA GLY A 647 27.03 -17.93 0.76
C GLY A 647 26.21 -19.22 0.81
N LEU A 648 24.88 -19.09 0.70
CA LEU A 648 23.98 -20.23 0.47
C LEU A 648 23.96 -20.57 -1.03
N ARG A 649 24.95 -21.32 -1.51
CA ARG A 649 25.12 -21.69 -2.93
C ARG A 649 24.10 -22.69 -3.48
N THR A 650 23.35 -23.31 -2.59
CA THR A 650 22.19 -24.15 -2.93
C THR A 650 21.03 -23.71 -2.06
N ALA A 651 19.81 -23.94 -2.55
CA ALA A 651 18.63 -23.66 -1.77
C ALA A 651 18.48 -24.73 -0.68
N PRO A 652 18.35 -24.34 0.59
CA PRO A 652 17.93 -25.27 1.62
C PRO A 652 16.59 -25.92 1.25
N ALA A 653 16.33 -27.13 1.74
CA ALA A 653 15.04 -27.77 1.58
C ALA A 653 14.48 -28.18 2.93
N PHE A 654 13.21 -27.86 3.19
CA PHE A 654 12.47 -28.36 4.32
C PHE A 654 11.87 -29.72 3.95
N ILE A 655 12.30 -30.78 4.62
CA ILE A 655 11.96 -32.17 4.28
C ILE A 655 11.09 -32.74 5.39
N GLY A 656 9.97 -33.33 5.00
CA GLY A 656 9.19 -34.22 5.86
C GLY A 656 9.10 -35.63 5.28
N PRO A 657 8.40 -36.55 5.97
CA PRO A 657 8.41 -37.98 5.64
C PRO A 657 7.82 -38.30 4.26
N HIS A 658 6.91 -37.45 3.78
CA HIS A 658 6.11 -37.66 2.58
C HIS A 658 6.15 -36.49 1.59
N ALA A 659 6.89 -35.42 1.91
CA ALA A 659 6.94 -34.21 1.10
C ALA A 659 8.22 -33.42 1.35
N SER A 660 8.62 -32.61 0.37
CA SER A 660 9.75 -31.68 0.50
C SER A 660 9.38 -30.34 -0.09
N LEU A 661 9.81 -29.26 0.56
CA LEU A 661 9.68 -27.89 0.08
C LEU A 661 11.07 -27.31 -0.16
N ALA A 662 11.38 -27.00 -1.42
CA ALA A 662 12.60 -26.26 -1.74
C ALA A 662 12.43 -24.80 -1.30
N LEU A 663 13.35 -24.30 -0.48
CA LEU A 663 13.35 -22.93 0.02
C LEU A 663 14.16 -22.02 -0.93
N LYS A 664 13.92 -22.18 -2.25
CA LYS A 664 14.53 -21.38 -3.30
C LYS A 664 13.69 -20.13 -3.52
N GLY A 665 14.28 -18.95 -3.34
CA GLY A 665 13.55 -17.69 -3.47
C GLY A 665 14.18 -16.59 -2.63
N VAL A 666 13.35 -15.65 -2.19
CA VAL A 666 13.78 -14.50 -1.41
C VAL A 666 13.91 -14.90 0.06
N TRP A 667 15.07 -14.61 0.64
CA TRP A 667 15.38 -14.71 2.05
C TRP A 667 15.78 -13.34 2.57
N GLN A 668 15.88 -13.20 3.89
CA GLN A 668 16.52 -12.06 4.52
C GLN A 668 17.93 -12.42 4.99
N GLN A 669 18.91 -11.56 4.75
CA GLN A 669 20.30 -11.71 5.14
C GLN A 669 20.79 -10.53 5.98
N ARG A 670 21.67 -10.81 6.93
CA ARG A 670 22.44 -9.80 7.67
C ARG A 670 23.85 -10.31 7.95
N PHE A 671 24.81 -9.39 8.07
CA PHE A 671 26.17 -9.70 8.53
C PHE A 671 26.38 -9.23 9.96
N GLY A 672 27.10 -10.03 10.75
CA GLY A 672 27.50 -9.62 12.09
C GLY A 672 27.98 -10.77 12.98
N PRO A 673 28.27 -10.45 14.26
CA PRO A 673 28.69 -11.43 15.26
C PRO A 673 27.53 -12.38 15.64
N THR A 674 27.78 -13.27 16.61
CA THR A 674 26.69 -14.03 17.23
C THR A 674 25.80 -13.09 18.05
N ASP A 675 24.50 -13.03 17.76
CA ASP A 675 23.51 -12.29 18.55
C ASP A 675 22.25 -13.17 18.71
N ALA A 676 21.93 -13.53 19.95
CA ALA A 676 20.78 -14.36 20.27
C ALA A 676 19.45 -13.70 19.85
N ALA A 677 19.40 -12.38 19.74
CA ALA A 677 18.21 -11.67 19.27
C ALA A 677 17.89 -11.96 17.78
N TRP A 678 18.82 -12.53 17.02
CA TRP A 678 18.64 -12.83 15.59
C TRP A 678 18.21 -14.27 15.34
N GLU A 679 18.26 -15.12 16.37
CA GLU A 679 17.88 -16.53 16.34
C GLU A 679 16.35 -16.71 16.28
N ASN A 680 15.58 -15.66 16.62
CA ASN A 680 14.13 -15.73 16.71
C ASN A 680 13.42 -14.41 16.32
N MET A 681 12.10 -14.46 16.22
CA MET A 681 11.18 -13.32 16.16
C MET A 681 9.96 -13.63 17.05
N PRO A 682 9.14 -12.64 17.45
CA PRO A 682 7.89 -12.93 18.15
C PRO A 682 7.02 -13.90 17.35
N LEU A 683 6.54 -14.93 18.04
CA LEU A 683 5.69 -15.95 17.48
C LEU A 683 4.21 -15.59 17.70
N PRO A 684 3.30 -16.02 16.80
CA PRO A 684 3.54 -16.74 15.55
C PRO A 684 4.36 -15.97 14.50
N ALA A 685 5.24 -16.65 13.76
CA ALA A 685 6.18 -16.01 12.82
C ALA A 685 5.50 -15.23 11.67
N LYS A 686 4.24 -15.54 11.36
CA LYS A 686 3.40 -14.76 10.42
C LYS A 686 3.19 -13.30 10.83
N PHE A 687 3.42 -12.95 12.10
CA PHE A 687 3.37 -11.58 12.59
C PHE A 687 4.73 -10.89 12.45
N GLY A 688 5.85 -11.58 12.67
CA GLY A 688 7.18 -10.98 12.59
C GLY A 688 7.83 -10.96 11.21
N GLY A 689 7.46 -11.90 10.32
CA GLY A 689 8.06 -12.05 8.99
C GLY A 689 7.42 -11.16 7.93
N GLY A 690 8.24 -10.59 7.05
CA GLY A 690 7.77 -9.93 5.84
C GLY A 690 7.07 -10.92 4.90
N ALA A 691 6.08 -10.44 4.16
CA ALA A 691 5.33 -11.26 3.20
C ALA A 691 6.19 -11.85 2.06
N ASP A 692 7.31 -11.19 1.79
CA ASP A 692 8.29 -11.48 0.74
C ASP A 692 9.28 -12.59 1.08
N VAL A 693 9.32 -13.08 2.33
CA VAL A 693 10.21 -14.17 2.77
C VAL A 693 9.45 -15.43 3.20
N VAL A 694 8.22 -15.60 2.71
CA VAL A 694 7.34 -16.71 3.08
C VAL A 694 7.41 -17.82 2.04
N PHE A 695 7.71 -19.04 2.52
CA PHE A 695 7.69 -20.27 1.75
C PHE A 695 6.51 -21.14 2.19
N ALA A 696 5.72 -21.62 1.25
CA ALA A 696 4.66 -22.60 1.49
C ALA A 696 4.76 -23.69 0.41
N PRO A 697 4.34 -24.93 0.70
CA PRO A 697 4.17 -25.95 -0.33
C PRO A 697 3.31 -25.40 -1.47
N GLU A 698 3.75 -25.62 -2.71
CA GLU A 698 2.97 -25.22 -3.88
C GLU A 698 1.55 -25.80 -3.76
N GLU A 699 0.55 -24.92 -3.81
CA GLU A 699 -0.81 -25.38 -4.01
C GLU A 699 -0.83 -26.20 -5.31
N PRO A 700 -1.55 -27.33 -5.37
CA PRO A 700 -1.74 -28.02 -6.63
C PRO A 700 -2.35 -27.03 -7.61
N LEU A 701 -1.57 -26.56 -8.59
CA LEU A 701 -2.05 -25.66 -9.62
C LEU A 701 -3.33 -26.27 -10.20
N TRP A 702 -4.33 -25.42 -10.44
CA TRP A 702 -5.55 -25.87 -11.09
C TRP A 702 -5.16 -26.62 -12.36
N THR A 703 -5.51 -27.91 -12.41
CA THR A 703 -5.18 -28.73 -13.55
C THR A 703 -6.26 -28.54 -14.60
N ALA A 704 -5.92 -27.81 -15.67
CA ALA A 704 -6.12 -28.22 -17.06
C ALA A 704 -7.09 -29.36 -17.32
N ARG A 705 -8.41 -29.25 -17.09
CA ARG A 705 -9.35 -30.29 -17.54
C ARG A 705 -10.19 -29.80 -18.71
N PRO A 706 -10.10 -30.45 -19.88
CA PRO A 706 -11.02 -30.15 -20.97
C PRO A 706 -12.43 -30.54 -20.51
N VAL A 707 -13.33 -29.56 -20.48
CA VAL A 707 -14.74 -29.77 -20.14
C VAL A 707 -15.60 -29.98 -21.38
N THR A 708 -15.11 -29.59 -22.57
CA THR A 708 -15.74 -29.81 -23.87
C THR A 708 -15.08 -30.94 -24.64
N ARG A 709 -15.84 -31.60 -25.52
CA ARG A 709 -15.29 -32.67 -26.38
C ARG A 709 -14.49 -32.07 -27.54
N PRO A 710 -13.43 -32.75 -28.03
CA PRO A 710 -12.73 -32.33 -29.24
C PRO A 710 -13.70 -32.18 -30.42
N GLY A 711 -13.65 -31.03 -31.09
CA GLY A 711 -14.50 -30.72 -32.24
C GLY A 711 -15.88 -30.12 -31.93
N GLU A 712 -16.22 -29.88 -30.66
CA GLU A 712 -17.46 -29.14 -30.31
C GLU A 712 -17.42 -27.68 -30.72
N PHE A 713 -16.22 -27.11 -30.88
CA PHE A 713 -16.02 -25.78 -31.45
C PHE A 713 -15.44 -25.88 -32.85
N THR A 714 -15.90 -25.02 -33.74
CA THR A 714 -15.30 -24.89 -35.08
C THR A 714 -13.90 -24.26 -34.99
N PRO A 715 -13.07 -24.36 -36.05
CA PRO A 715 -11.79 -23.66 -36.10
C PRO A 715 -11.88 -22.12 -35.99
N GLY A 716 -13.08 -21.55 -36.14
CA GLY A 716 -13.34 -20.12 -35.99
C GLY A 716 -13.79 -19.70 -34.59
N ILE A 717 -13.58 -20.53 -33.56
CA ILE A 717 -13.85 -20.14 -32.17
C ILE A 717 -13.00 -18.94 -31.77
N GLU A 718 -13.64 -17.91 -31.22
CA GLU A 718 -12.96 -16.71 -30.74
C GLU A 718 -13.77 -16.02 -29.62
N GLY A 719 -13.15 -15.05 -28.95
CA GLY A 719 -13.81 -14.08 -28.08
C GLY A 719 -14.78 -14.66 -27.05
N PRO A 720 -14.37 -15.63 -26.21
CA PRO A 720 -15.21 -16.15 -25.16
C PRO A 720 -15.53 -15.06 -24.13
N ALA A 721 -16.72 -15.16 -23.55
CA ALA A 721 -17.16 -14.36 -22.41
C ALA A 721 -17.74 -15.29 -21.34
N CYS A 722 -17.67 -14.89 -20.08
CA CYS A 722 -18.22 -15.64 -18.97
C CYS A 722 -19.41 -14.88 -18.40
N ASP A 723 -20.55 -15.54 -18.22
CA ASP A 723 -21.68 -14.96 -17.48
C ASP A 723 -21.48 -15.07 -15.95
N ALA A 724 -22.42 -14.48 -15.20
CA ALA A 724 -22.33 -14.43 -13.73
C ALA A 724 -22.45 -15.81 -13.08
N GLU A 725 -23.07 -16.77 -13.77
CA GLU A 725 -23.24 -18.16 -13.36
C GLU A 725 -22.03 -19.05 -13.72
N GLY A 726 -21.01 -18.48 -14.36
CA GLY A 726 -19.79 -19.19 -14.74
C GLY A 726 -19.90 -19.96 -16.05
N ASN A 727 -20.94 -19.74 -16.85
CA ASN A 727 -21.04 -20.34 -18.19
C ASN A 727 -20.14 -19.57 -19.16
N ILE A 728 -19.42 -20.32 -19.99
CA ILE A 728 -18.63 -19.77 -21.08
C ILE A 728 -19.53 -19.65 -22.31
N LEU A 729 -19.73 -18.42 -22.78
CA LEU A 729 -20.30 -18.15 -24.08
C LEU A 729 -19.18 -17.94 -25.09
N ALA A 730 -19.26 -18.60 -26.23
CA ALA A 730 -18.29 -18.45 -27.31
C ALA A 730 -18.97 -18.56 -28.67
N VAL A 731 -18.42 -17.83 -29.64
CA VAL A 731 -18.94 -17.85 -31.01
C VAL A 731 -18.54 -19.16 -31.71
N ASN A 732 -19.32 -19.52 -32.72
CA ASN A 732 -19.06 -20.62 -33.63
C ASN A 732 -18.97 -22.00 -32.94
N PHE A 733 -19.93 -22.27 -32.05
CA PHE A 733 -20.12 -23.55 -31.35
C PHE A 733 -20.90 -24.54 -32.22
N LEU A 734 -20.33 -25.71 -32.47
CA LEU A 734 -20.74 -26.75 -33.42
C LEU A 734 -20.78 -26.32 -34.90
N GLU A 735 -21.19 -25.10 -35.20
CA GLU A 735 -21.32 -24.55 -36.56
C GLU A 735 -20.93 -23.07 -36.57
N GLN A 736 -20.51 -22.52 -37.72
CA GLN A 736 -20.30 -21.07 -37.83
C GLN A 736 -21.62 -20.29 -37.72
N GLY A 737 -21.56 -19.09 -37.15
CA GLY A 737 -22.71 -18.20 -36.98
C GLY A 737 -23.60 -18.54 -35.78
N THR A 738 -23.23 -19.52 -34.96
CA THR A 738 -23.93 -19.83 -33.70
C THR A 738 -23.20 -19.25 -32.49
N ILE A 739 -23.92 -19.09 -31.38
CA ILE A 739 -23.35 -18.78 -30.08
C ILE A 739 -23.56 -20.01 -29.19
N GLY A 740 -22.46 -20.57 -28.69
CA GLY A 740 -22.50 -21.66 -27.73
C GLY A 740 -22.58 -21.12 -26.31
N ARG A 741 -23.22 -21.90 -25.43
CA ARG A 741 -23.14 -21.74 -23.97
C ARG A 741 -22.65 -23.04 -23.37
N VAL A 742 -21.51 -23.00 -22.70
CA VAL A 742 -20.91 -24.15 -22.01
C VAL A 742 -20.95 -23.90 -20.51
N SER A 743 -21.67 -24.75 -19.79
CA SER A 743 -21.76 -24.65 -18.33
C SER A 743 -20.46 -25.08 -17.63
N PRO A 744 -20.26 -24.73 -16.34
CA PRO A 744 -19.05 -25.10 -15.59
C PRO A 744 -18.75 -26.60 -15.55
N ASN A 745 -19.75 -27.46 -15.77
CA ASN A 745 -19.57 -28.92 -15.81
C ASN A 745 -19.23 -29.47 -17.22
N GLY A 746 -19.12 -28.60 -18.23
CA GLY A 746 -18.78 -28.98 -19.60
C GLY A 746 -19.94 -29.27 -20.53
N SER A 747 -21.19 -29.21 -20.04
CA SER A 747 -22.36 -29.35 -20.89
C SER A 747 -22.53 -28.10 -21.76
N GLY A 748 -22.38 -28.26 -23.07
CA GLY A 748 -22.54 -27.21 -24.08
C GLY A 748 -23.85 -27.31 -24.87
N GLU A 749 -24.44 -26.16 -25.20
CA GLU A 749 -25.60 -26.04 -26.09
C GLU A 749 -25.44 -24.88 -27.07
N VAL A 750 -26.17 -24.93 -28.19
CA VAL A 750 -26.35 -23.74 -29.04
C VAL A 750 -27.36 -22.83 -28.37
N LEU A 751 -26.91 -21.68 -27.88
CA LEU A 751 -27.75 -20.69 -27.23
C LEU A 751 -28.63 -19.95 -28.25
N LEU A 752 -28.04 -19.53 -29.36
CA LEU A 752 -28.74 -18.87 -30.47
C LEU A 752 -27.94 -18.98 -31.77
N ARG A 753 -28.59 -18.61 -32.88
CA ARG A 753 -27.98 -18.45 -34.20
C ARG A 753 -28.12 -17.01 -34.66
N LEU A 754 -27.03 -16.45 -35.17
CA LEU A 754 -27.03 -15.12 -35.77
C LEU A 754 -27.78 -15.13 -37.10
N PRO A 755 -28.44 -14.03 -37.47
CA PRO A 755 -29.25 -13.96 -38.68
C PRO A 755 -28.37 -13.96 -39.96
N GLY A 756 -28.88 -14.59 -41.01
CA GLY A 756 -28.25 -14.58 -42.33
C GLY A 756 -26.92 -15.34 -42.37
N ASP A 757 -25.89 -14.68 -42.92
CA ASP A 757 -24.50 -15.17 -43.03
C ASP A 757 -23.57 -14.55 -41.97
N SER A 758 -24.14 -13.91 -40.94
CA SER A 758 -23.39 -13.27 -39.86
C SER A 758 -22.53 -14.28 -39.11
N VAL A 759 -21.29 -13.88 -38.78
CA VAL A 759 -20.34 -14.72 -38.03
C VAL A 759 -19.76 -13.91 -36.89
N GLY A 760 -20.05 -14.34 -35.66
CA GLY A 760 -19.55 -13.70 -34.46
C GLY A 760 -18.03 -13.82 -34.33
N ASN A 761 -17.40 -12.80 -33.74
CA ASN A 761 -15.97 -12.74 -33.46
C ASN A 761 -15.67 -12.50 -31.97
N GLY A 762 -16.58 -11.84 -31.24
CA GLY A 762 -16.41 -11.66 -29.80
C GLY A 762 -17.68 -11.27 -29.07
N ILE A 763 -17.70 -11.56 -27.77
CA ILE A 763 -18.84 -11.36 -26.89
C ILE A 763 -18.44 -10.48 -25.69
N ARG A 764 -19.31 -9.53 -25.31
CA ARG A 764 -19.17 -8.73 -24.08
C ARG A 764 -20.52 -8.56 -23.40
N PHE A 765 -20.54 -8.62 -22.08
CA PHE A 765 -21.74 -8.38 -21.28
C PHE A 765 -21.83 -6.92 -20.82
N ASP A 766 -23.05 -6.40 -20.70
CA ASP A 766 -23.31 -5.23 -19.87
C ASP A 766 -23.60 -5.63 -18.41
N ALA A 767 -23.80 -4.62 -17.55
CA ALA A 767 -24.08 -4.81 -16.13
C ALA A 767 -25.44 -5.48 -15.85
N HIS A 768 -26.34 -5.57 -16.84
CA HIS A 768 -27.66 -6.18 -16.72
C HIS A 768 -27.68 -7.62 -17.24
N GLY A 769 -26.55 -8.15 -17.70
CA GLY A 769 -26.42 -9.50 -18.23
C GLY A 769 -26.81 -9.63 -19.71
N ASN A 770 -27.16 -8.53 -20.40
CA ASN A 770 -27.31 -8.57 -21.85
C ASN A 770 -25.94 -8.73 -22.48
N PHE A 771 -25.86 -9.37 -23.63
CA PHE A 771 -24.58 -9.57 -24.31
C PHE A 771 -24.58 -9.02 -25.72
N PHE A 772 -23.43 -8.46 -26.08
CA PHE A 772 -23.14 -7.86 -27.36
C PHE A 772 -22.23 -8.79 -28.14
N ILE A 773 -22.60 -9.06 -29.38
CA ILE A 773 -21.86 -9.93 -30.29
C ILE A 773 -21.36 -9.08 -31.45
N ALA A 774 -20.04 -9.03 -31.62
CA ALA A 774 -19.43 -8.42 -32.79
C ALA A 774 -19.51 -9.38 -33.97
N ASP A 775 -20.20 -8.98 -35.04
CA ASP A 775 -20.28 -9.71 -36.30
C ASP A 775 -19.18 -9.23 -37.26
N TYR A 776 -18.28 -10.15 -37.61
CA TYR A 776 -17.15 -9.86 -38.48
C TYR A 776 -17.54 -9.76 -39.95
N VAL A 777 -18.55 -10.50 -40.41
CA VAL A 777 -18.93 -10.55 -41.83
C VAL A 777 -19.68 -9.29 -42.23
N ASN A 778 -20.70 -8.90 -41.46
CA ASN A 778 -21.56 -7.77 -41.81
C ASN A 778 -21.24 -6.48 -41.04
N HIS A 779 -20.19 -6.48 -40.19
CA HIS A 779 -19.76 -5.33 -39.38
C HIS A 779 -20.86 -4.75 -38.46
N ASN A 780 -21.73 -5.62 -37.94
CA ASN A 780 -22.78 -5.27 -36.99
C ASN A 780 -22.38 -5.57 -35.54
N ILE A 781 -23.02 -4.88 -34.60
CA ILE A 781 -23.03 -5.28 -33.18
C ILE A 781 -24.45 -5.70 -32.82
N TRP A 782 -24.63 -6.99 -32.57
CA TRP A 782 -25.90 -7.53 -32.11
C TRP A 782 -25.99 -7.41 -30.60
N ARG A 783 -27.07 -6.85 -30.06
CA ARG A 783 -27.37 -6.90 -28.63
C ARG A 783 -28.42 -7.98 -28.41
N VAL A 784 -28.13 -8.90 -27.51
CA VAL A 784 -29.03 -9.99 -27.13
C VAL A 784 -29.52 -9.76 -25.70
N ASP A 785 -30.84 -9.75 -25.53
CA ASP A 785 -31.45 -9.61 -24.21
C ASP A 785 -31.22 -10.86 -23.36
N ALA A 786 -30.80 -10.64 -22.11
CA ALA A 786 -30.44 -11.72 -21.18
C ALA A 786 -31.61 -12.69 -20.89
N ASN A 787 -32.84 -12.18 -20.92
CA ASN A 787 -34.03 -12.92 -20.53
C ASN A 787 -34.73 -13.53 -21.73
N THR A 788 -34.92 -12.76 -22.81
CA THR A 788 -35.68 -13.22 -23.99
C THR A 788 -34.83 -13.93 -25.02
N ARG A 789 -33.51 -13.64 -25.05
CA ARG A 789 -32.56 -14.14 -26.05
C ARG A 789 -32.91 -13.74 -27.50
N GLU A 790 -33.68 -12.66 -27.64
CA GLU A 790 -34.00 -12.00 -28.92
C GLU A 790 -32.93 -10.99 -29.34
#